data_AF-A0A9P8EV47-F1
#
_entry.id   AF-A0A9P8EV47-F1
#
_cell.length_a   1.000
_cell.length_b   1.000
_cell.length_c   1.000
_cell.angle_alpha   90.00
_cell.angle_beta   90.00
_cell.angle_gamma   90.00
#
_symmetry.space_group_name_H-M   'P 1'
#
loop_
_entity.id
_entity.type
_entity.pdbx_description
1 polymer ?
#
loop_
_entity_poly.entity_id
_entity_poly.type
_entity_poly.pdbx_seq_one_letter_code
_entity_poly.pdbx_strand_id
1 'polypeptide(L)'
;MPRLRQAVKVKKKSNGLRMRDLKRNEDIDPMEQPKSVVEVPFSYPSYTLDSKAALPTCPETCKVCSEHYLPSFSVSHPIAPRAMVPYSDTEAAQTTADYVKSINTDKDLIRTRLKTHGDLLLKRWQRKSVEKRATIVRTAMPEIHARRFQSARLLFNNKRAFEQHYSTISIKKFKARGAEQCMADSMQALRIHNGSHRKQHLLPFIDIETLSQDNMSLLALLHYRSDSDIDDWVMHDFEHLRVGFNWTMGPPAFNPHCVIMYGKHLGQLIPWNQQSAHRYDIIGFPRAVLILEAQATLFAFLRKTVEILLEPSAQGATLGHQQWDILVQSDFGSIGPKPLVCRRLEAYRSPPQLDMAAIVESLAFQVDILFDELWLQQTDPLYLRAHLAQARDSELHDSMAKEWREEWVLEFALCYSIWADNFQTALLQALSVFEMQEELGQDVCPGKSLPIPYEGILVLFQRHLEQLFQGQLHDLRCLVPLEKAFRNDFDNILVHDEPKTKLPSEKLLLSNPMLWNLIQLYRKNESHPPTFHLAFIDYLMCEDAKNQKSRISPLLATHMSSMITVDDILSSLRYHRPQQGASVDEKMLARFGAEQPRTLPAREQSALGRIYGLKDAMWPKLQIFLELPLPPSEEPAVLLKHLRPLDEASHEFWRWAHVAFALAIKHSDRPEQELYSNLW
;
A
#
# COMPACT_ATOMS: atom_id res chain seq x y z
N MET A 1 4.75 -19.77 -53.90
CA MET A 1 4.34 -21.13 -54.32
C MET A 1 3.80 -21.87 -53.10
N PRO A 2 2.57 -22.41 -53.11
CA PRO A 2 2.04 -23.22 -52.01
C PRO A 2 2.29 -24.72 -52.23
N ARG A 3 2.58 -25.47 -51.17
CA ARG A 3 2.45 -26.95 -51.15
C ARG A 3 1.77 -27.40 -49.86
N LEU A 4 0.78 -28.27 -50.02
CA LEU A 4 -0.08 -28.77 -48.95
C LEU A 4 0.55 -29.94 -48.17
N ARG A 5 0.17 -30.00 -46.88
CA ARG A 5 -0.13 -31.20 -46.08
C ARG A 5 0.83 -32.41 -46.14
N GLN A 6 1.27 -32.84 -44.97
CA GLN A 6 0.96 -34.21 -44.52
C GLN A 6 0.89 -34.30 -42.98
N ALA A 7 -0.18 -34.93 -42.48
CA ALA A 7 -0.33 -35.26 -41.08
C ALA A 7 0.11 -36.71 -40.84
N VAL A 8 0.95 -36.96 -39.84
CA VAL A 8 1.40 -38.31 -39.47
C VAL A 8 0.94 -38.63 -38.04
N LYS A 9 0.04 -39.61 -37.92
CA LYS A 9 -0.34 -40.20 -36.63
C LYS A 9 0.74 -41.20 -36.19
N VAL A 10 1.24 -41.10 -34.96
CA VAL A 10 2.01 -42.20 -34.33
C VAL A 10 1.38 -42.61 -32.99
N LYS A 11 1.36 -43.93 -32.80
CA LYS A 11 0.55 -44.71 -31.86
C LYS A 11 0.91 -44.48 -30.38
N LYS A 12 -0.10 -44.44 -29.50
CA LYS A 12 0.03 -44.83 -28.09
C LYS A 12 0.60 -46.26 -27.98
N LYS A 13 1.52 -46.49 -27.04
CA LYS A 13 1.77 -47.80 -26.45
C LYS A 13 1.85 -47.67 -24.93
N SER A 14 0.90 -48.29 -24.25
CA SER A 14 0.97 -48.61 -22.84
C SER A 14 1.93 -49.78 -22.62
N ASN A 15 2.67 -49.76 -21.52
CA ASN A 15 3.13 -50.96 -20.80
C ASN A 15 3.28 -50.59 -19.33
N GLY A 16 2.84 -51.46 -18.43
CA GLY A 16 2.83 -51.19 -16.99
C GLY A 16 3.67 -52.16 -16.19
N LEU A 17 3.85 -51.81 -14.91
CA LEU A 17 4.14 -52.67 -13.76
C LEU A 17 5.45 -53.50 -13.78
N ARG A 18 6.33 -53.19 -12.81
CA ARG A 18 6.54 -54.07 -11.63
C ARG A 18 7.23 -53.33 -10.47
N MET A 19 6.90 -53.79 -9.24
CA MET A 19 7.50 -53.36 -7.98
C MET A 19 8.72 -54.22 -7.59
N ARG A 20 9.35 -53.85 -6.45
CA ARG A 20 10.35 -54.58 -5.63
C ARG A 20 11.80 -54.45 -6.14
N ASP A 21 12.84 -54.30 -5.32
CA ASP A 21 13.03 -54.19 -3.85
C ASP A 21 14.47 -53.61 -3.61
N LEU A 22 15.00 -53.16 -2.45
CA LEU A 22 14.62 -53.17 -1.03
C LEU A 22 15.50 -52.16 -0.21
N LYS A 23 15.17 -51.92 1.08
CA LYS A 23 15.95 -51.31 2.20
C LYS A 23 16.07 -49.77 2.26
N ARG A 24 15.75 -49.02 3.33
CA ARG A 24 15.55 -49.21 4.80
C ARG A 24 16.59 -48.38 5.55
N ASN A 25 16.17 -47.27 6.12
CA ASN A 25 16.59 -46.83 7.45
C ASN A 25 15.32 -46.52 8.23
N GLU A 26 15.11 -47.26 9.32
CA GLU A 26 14.05 -47.06 10.28
C GLU A 26 14.62 -46.19 11.40
N ASP A 27 13.99 -45.06 11.67
CA ASP A 27 13.96 -44.47 13.00
C ASP A 27 12.52 -43.97 13.20
N ILE A 28 11.73 -44.77 13.91
CA ILE A 28 10.33 -44.50 14.28
C ILE A 28 10.26 -44.58 15.79
N ASP A 29 9.92 -43.47 16.44
CA ASP A 29 8.85 -43.46 17.45
C ASP A 29 8.48 -42.03 17.89
N PRO A 30 7.25 -41.77 18.37
CA PRO A 30 6.00 -42.49 18.12
C PRO A 30 4.94 -41.60 17.45
N MET A 31 3.86 -42.24 16.99
CA MET A 31 2.67 -41.59 16.43
C MET A 31 2.12 -40.47 17.32
N GLU A 32 1.81 -39.31 16.73
CA GLU A 32 0.84 -38.39 17.32
C GLU A 32 -0.52 -39.09 17.46
N GLN A 33 -1.06 -39.09 18.68
CA GLN A 33 -2.44 -39.50 18.91
C GLN A 33 -3.40 -38.46 18.28
N PRO A 34 -4.56 -38.88 17.75
CA PRO A 34 -5.47 -37.95 17.09
C PRO A 34 -6.08 -37.00 18.12
N LYS A 35 -5.66 -35.73 18.10
CA LYS A 35 -6.33 -34.67 18.87
C LYS A 35 -7.71 -34.40 18.29
N SER A 36 -8.72 -35.03 18.87
CA SER A 36 -10.12 -34.84 18.53
C SER A 36 -10.70 -33.55 19.16
N VAL A 37 -10.21 -32.39 18.70
CA VAL A 37 -10.94 -31.13 18.72
C VAL A 37 -10.62 -30.44 17.40
N VAL A 38 -11.63 -30.05 16.62
CA VAL A 38 -11.38 -29.19 15.45
C VAL A 38 -11.04 -27.80 15.99
N GLU A 39 -9.74 -27.50 16.09
CA GLU A 39 -9.26 -26.16 16.43
C GLU A 39 -9.73 -25.19 15.32
N VAL A 40 -10.78 -24.42 15.61
CA VAL A 40 -11.31 -23.47 14.62
C VAL A 40 -10.38 -22.26 14.57
N PRO A 41 -9.74 -21.94 13.43
CA PRO A 41 -8.53 -21.09 13.44
C PRO A 41 -8.72 -19.64 13.92
N PHE A 42 -9.94 -19.12 13.77
CA PHE A 42 -10.34 -17.77 14.21
C PHE A 42 -11.25 -17.81 15.45
N SER A 43 -11.21 -18.89 16.23
CA SER A 43 -11.87 -18.94 17.55
C SER A 43 -11.10 -18.14 18.58
N TYR A 44 -11.84 -17.49 19.48
CA TYR A 44 -11.28 -16.64 20.53
C TYR A 44 -11.36 -17.39 21.88
N PRO A 45 -10.23 -17.78 22.52
CA PRO A 45 -10.24 -18.74 23.63
C PRO A 45 -11.00 -18.34 24.91
N SER A 46 -11.32 -17.05 25.10
CA SER A 46 -12.15 -16.57 26.21
C SER A 46 -13.55 -16.10 25.76
N TYR A 47 -13.99 -16.53 24.58
CA TYR A 47 -15.39 -16.42 24.18
C TYR A 47 -16.21 -17.54 24.83
N THR A 48 -17.04 -17.18 25.82
CA THR A 48 -17.84 -18.12 26.62
C THR A 48 -19.35 -17.99 26.39
N LEU A 49 -19.75 -17.32 25.31
CA LEU A 49 -21.16 -17.02 25.01
C LEU A 49 -21.67 -17.95 23.89
N ASP A 50 -22.85 -18.54 24.07
CA ASP A 50 -23.47 -19.39 23.06
C ASP A 50 -23.99 -18.56 21.88
N SER A 51 -23.16 -18.38 20.85
CA SER A 51 -23.56 -17.78 19.58
C SER A 51 -24.19 -18.80 18.64
N LYS A 52 -25.15 -18.35 17.82
CA LYS A 52 -25.75 -19.20 16.77
C LYS A 52 -24.98 -19.18 15.44
N ALA A 53 -23.97 -18.33 15.28
CA ALA A 53 -23.18 -18.29 14.05
C ALA A 53 -22.13 -19.41 14.00
N ALA A 54 -21.88 -19.89 12.77
CA ALA A 54 -20.66 -20.61 12.48
C ALA A 54 -19.45 -19.68 12.67
N LEU A 55 -18.41 -20.18 13.34
CA LEU A 55 -17.09 -19.54 13.38
C LEU A 55 -16.45 -19.55 11.98
N PRO A 56 -15.53 -18.61 11.67
CA PRO A 56 -14.79 -18.65 10.42
C PRO A 56 -13.95 -19.94 10.29
N THR A 57 -14.27 -20.78 9.30
CA THR A 57 -13.66 -22.11 9.11
C THR A 57 -12.46 -22.13 8.15
N CYS A 58 -12.09 -20.98 7.58
CA CYS A 58 -10.87 -20.86 6.78
C CYS A 58 -9.61 -21.18 7.63
N PRO A 59 -8.52 -21.67 7.02
CA PRO A 59 -7.23 -21.83 7.70
C PRO A 59 -6.75 -20.52 8.34
N GLU A 60 -5.96 -20.59 9.42
CA GLU A 60 -5.34 -19.41 10.07
C GLU A 60 -4.49 -18.58 9.11
N THR A 61 -3.94 -19.21 8.07
CA THR A 61 -3.15 -18.58 7.00
C THR A 61 -3.98 -17.92 5.90
N CYS A 62 -5.31 -17.94 5.99
CA CYS A 62 -6.20 -17.25 5.05
C CYS A 62 -6.08 -15.74 5.24
N LYS A 63 -5.36 -15.08 4.33
CA LYS A 63 -5.11 -13.63 4.34
C LYS A 63 -6.37 -12.82 4.63
N VAL A 64 -7.43 -12.99 3.83
CA VAL A 64 -8.68 -12.23 3.97
C VAL A 64 -9.33 -12.42 5.36
N CYS A 65 -9.49 -13.67 5.82
CA CYS A 65 -10.08 -13.92 7.14
C CYS A 65 -9.22 -13.34 8.29
N SER A 66 -7.89 -13.32 8.14
CA SER A 66 -6.98 -12.70 9.12
C SER A 66 -7.06 -11.18 9.21
N GLU A 67 -7.63 -10.50 8.20
CA GLU A 67 -7.92 -9.07 8.26
C GLU A 67 -9.30 -8.76 8.88
N HIS A 68 -10.19 -9.75 8.94
CA HIS A 68 -11.53 -9.66 9.55
C HIS A 68 -11.51 -10.07 11.03
N TYR A 69 -10.68 -11.05 11.38
CA TYR A 69 -10.56 -11.63 12.73
C TYR A 69 -9.09 -11.82 13.09
N LEU A 70 -8.70 -11.51 14.32
CA LEU A 70 -7.36 -11.79 14.82
C LEU A 70 -7.16 -13.31 14.93
N PRO A 71 -6.13 -13.91 14.31
CA PRO A 71 -5.82 -15.33 14.46
C PRO A 71 -5.56 -15.75 15.93
N SER A 72 -5.82 -17.01 16.26
CA SER A 72 -5.59 -17.58 17.59
C SER A 72 -4.17 -17.33 18.13
N PHE A 73 -3.14 -17.47 17.29
CA PHE A 73 -1.74 -17.19 17.65
C PHE A 73 -1.48 -15.70 17.95
N SER A 74 -2.18 -14.79 17.26
CA SER A 74 -2.05 -13.34 17.45
C SER A 74 -2.71 -12.87 18.75
N VAL A 75 -3.76 -13.58 19.19
CA VAL A 75 -4.44 -13.36 20.47
C VAL A 75 -3.58 -13.82 21.65
N SER A 76 -2.95 -14.99 21.51
CA SER A 76 -2.23 -15.71 22.57
C SER A 76 -0.74 -15.37 22.68
N HIS A 77 -0.19 -14.55 21.78
CA HIS A 77 1.25 -14.26 21.72
C HIS A 77 1.79 -13.67 23.05
N PRO A 78 2.75 -14.32 23.74
CA PRO A 78 3.23 -13.86 25.05
C PRO A 78 3.88 -12.47 25.10
N ILE A 79 4.28 -11.93 23.94
CA ILE A 79 4.97 -10.64 23.82
C ILE A 79 3.97 -9.48 23.66
N ALA A 80 2.77 -9.75 23.14
CA ALA A 80 1.73 -8.74 22.87
C ALA A 80 0.30 -9.33 22.90
N PRO A 81 -0.16 -9.88 24.04
CA PRO A 81 -1.45 -10.58 24.12
C PRO A 81 -2.65 -9.65 23.86
N ARG A 82 -3.55 -10.05 22.95
CA ARG A 82 -4.73 -9.27 22.53
C ARG A 82 -6.03 -9.90 23.03
N ALA A 83 -6.35 -9.70 24.32
CA ALA A 83 -7.61 -10.22 24.87
C ALA A 83 -8.83 -9.35 24.50
N MET A 84 -9.44 -9.67 23.35
CA MET A 84 -10.75 -9.17 22.88
C MET A 84 -11.86 -9.31 23.94
N VAL A 85 -12.87 -8.45 23.86
CA VAL A 85 -14.02 -8.46 24.78
C VAL A 85 -15.16 -9.26 24.15
N PRO A 86 -15.60 -10.40 24.71
CA PRO A 86 -16.67 -11.21 24.11
C PRO A 86 -18.01 -10.46 24.18
N TYR A 87 -18.75 -10.44 23.07
CA TYR A 87 -20.08 -9.82 22.93
C TYR A 87 -21.12 -10.88 22.54
N SER A 88 -22.27 -10.88 23.19
CA SER A 88 -23.42 -11.70 22.78
C SER A 88 -23.96 -11.23 21.43
N ASP A 89 -24.70 -12.11 20.75
CA ASP A 89 -25.34 -11.78 19.47
C ASP A 89 -26.27 -10.55 19.60
N THR A 90 -26.92 -10.39 20.77
CA THR A 90 -27.75 -9.22 21.11
C THR A 90 -26.94 -7.94 21.33
N GLU A 91 -25.83 -7.99 22.06
CA GLU A 91 -24.95 -6.83 22.27
C GLU A 91 -24.27 -6.40 20.96
N ALA A 92 -23.86 -7.37 20.14
CA ALA A 92 -23.25 -7.13 18.84
C ALA A 92 -24.24 -6.44 17.87
N ALA A 93 -25.47 -6.95 17.77
CA ALA A 93 -26.52 -6.37 16.94
C ALA A 93 -26.97 -4.98 17.43
N GLN A 94 -27.11 -4.78 18.75
CA GLN A 94 -27.48 -3.49 19.32
C GLN A 94 -26.38 -2.44 19.09
N THR A 95 -25.12 -2.79 19.37
CA THR A 95 -23.96 -1.88 19.23
C THR A 95 -23.79 -1.39 17.79
N THR A 96 -23.91 -2.30 16.82
CA THR A 96 -23.80 -1.96 15.38
C THR A 96 -24.96 -1.08 14.93
N ALA A 97 -26.19 -1.40 15.33
CA ALA A 97 -27.38 -0.57 15.04
C ALA A 97 -27.29 0.83 15.65
N ASP A 98 -26.80 0.96 16.89
CA ASP A 98 -26.66 2.25 17.57
C ASP A 98 -25.62 3.15 16.90
N TYR A 99 -24.47 2.60 16.46
CA TYR A 99 -23.50 3.37 15.68
C TYR A 99 -24.11 3.85 14.35
N VAL A 100 -24.76 2.98 13.58
CA VAL A 100 -25.38 3.37 12.29
C VAL A 100 -26.45 4.45 12.48
N LYS A 101 -27.26 4.34 13.53
CA LYS A 101 -28.25 5.35 13.90
C LYS A 101 -27.58 6.69 14.26
N SER A 102 -26.51 6.66 15.05
CA SER A 102 -25.75 7.86 15.44
C SER A 102 -25.10 8.54 14.23
N ILE A 103 -24.45 7.75 13.36
CA ILE A 103 -23.83 8.20 12.11
C ILE A 103 -24.86 8.93 11.23
N ASN A 104 -25.99 8.28 10.94
CA ASN A 104 -27.01 8.87 10.06
C ASN A 104 -27.63 10.13 10.68
N THR A 105 -27.87 10.14 12.00
CA THR A 105 -28.39 11.32 12.71
C THR A 105 -27.42 12.52 12.57
N ASP A 106 -26.13 12.31 12.83
CA ASP A 106 -25.13 13.38 12.71
C ASP A 106 -24.91 13.80 11.24
N LYS A 107 -24.89 12.84 10.30
CA LYS A 107 -24.81 13.10 8.84
C LYS A 107 -25.96 13.97 8.35
N ASP A 108 -27.21 13.62 8.66
CA ASP A 108 -28.39 14.36 8.22
C ASP A 108 -28.45 15.77 8.81
N LEU A 109 -28.01 15.92 10.07
CA LEU A 109 -27.84 17.24 10.70
C LEU A 109 -26.79 18.07 9.94
N ILE A 110 -25.62 17.51 9.61
CA ILE A 110 -24.58 18.21 8.85
C ILE A 110 -25.09 18.59 7.45
N ARG A 111 -25.69 17.66 6.68
CA ARG A 111 -26.26 17.94 5.35
C ARG A 111 -27.29 19.07 5.41
N THR A 112 -28.18 19.05 6.39
CA THR A 112 -29.19 20.10 6.61
C THR A 112 -28.55 21.46 6.91
N ARG A 113 -27.48 21.49 7.73
CA ARG A 113 -26.76 22.73 8.05
C ARG A 113 -25.95 23.26 6.87
N LEU A 114 -25.29 22.40 6.08
CA LEU A 114 -24.60 22.80 4.85
C LEU A 114 -25.59 23.37 3.82
N LYS A 115 -26.73 22.72 3.61
CA LYS A 115 -27.77 23.21 2.69
C LYS A 115 -28.38 24.55 3.13
N THR A 116 -28.47 24.82 4.43
CA THR A 116 -29.11 26.06 4.93
C THR A 116 -28.11 27.20 5.13
N HIS A 117 -26.86 26.88 5.49
CA HIS A 117 -25.86 27.84 5.98
C HIS A 117 -24.44 27.59 5.44
N GLY A 118 -24.26 26.87 4.33
CA GLY A 118 -22.96 26.56 3.74
C GLY A 118 -22.09 27.80 3.51
N ASP A 119 -22.67 28.86 2.95
CA ASP A 119 -21.97 30.13 2.68
C ASP A 119 -21.53 30.82 3.98
N LEU A 120 -22.32 30.69 5.05
CA LEU A 120 -22.00 31.23 6.37
C LEU A 120 -20.87 30.43 7.04
N LEU A 121 -20.91 29.10 6.96
CA LEU A 121 -19.89 28.20 7.49
C LEU A 121 -18.54 28.47 6.83
N LEU A 122 -18.51 28.46 5.49
CA LEU A 122 -17.36 28.80 4.66
C LEU A 122 -16.74 30.14 5.10
N LYS A 123 -17.55 31.20 5.09
CA LYS A 123 -17.14 32.57 5.43
C LYS A 123 -16.62 32.68 6.87
N ARG A 124 -17.23 31.99 7.83
CA ARG A 124 -16.80 31.99 9.24
C ARG A 124 -15.52 31.20 9.46
N TRP A 125 -15.31 30.13 8.72
CA TRP A 125 -14.12 29.29 8.80
C TRP A 125 -12.89 30.00 8.21
N GLN A 126 -12.99 30.46 6.95
CA GLN A 126 -11.88 31.13 6.26
C GLN A 126 -11.41 32.41 6.96
N ARG A 127 -12.31 33.15 7.63
CA ARG A 127 -12.00 34.37 8.39
C ARG A 127 -11.24 34.14 9.70
N LYS A 128 -11.11 32.90 10.18
CA LYS A 128 -10.38 32.59 11.42
C LYS A 128 -8.90 32.38 11.09
N SER A 129 -8.02 32.90 11.97
CA SER A 129 -6.59 32.60 11.93
C SER A 129 -6.33 31.13 12.26
N VAL A 130 -5.13 30.63 11.97
CA VAL A 130 -4.70 29.25 12.23
C VAL A 130 -4.94 28.87 13.70
N GLU A 131 -4.60 29.75 14.65
CA GLU A 131 -4.78 29.51 16.09
C GLU A 131 -6.27 29.39 16.46
N LYS A 132 -7.13 30.23 15.87
CA LYS A 132 -8.59 30.17 16.09
C LYS A 132 -9.20 28.91 15.48
N ARG A 133 -8.71 28.45 14.32
CA ARG A 133 -9.11 27.17 13.71
C ARG A 133 -8.66 25.99 14.57
N ALA A 134 -7.40 26.00 15.03
CA ALA A 134 -6.84 24.98 15.93
C ALA A 134 -7.60 24.88 17.27
N THR A 135 -8.02 26.02 17.83
CA THR A 135 -8.86 26.04 19.04
C THR A 135 -10.22 25.37 18.78
N ILE A 136 -10.91 25.68 17.68
CA ILE A 136 -12.20 25.03 17.35
C ILE A 136 -12.04 23.52 17.20
N VAL A 137 -11.05 23.07 16.44
CA VAL A 137 -10.77 21.63 16.23
C VAL A 137 -10.52 20.92 17.57
N ARG A 138 -9.73 21.52 18.45
CA ARG A 138 -9.45 21.00 19.81
C ARG A 138 -10.68 21.06 20.73
N THR A 139 -11.54 22.07 20.62
CA THR A 139 -12.81 22.15 21.37
C THR A 139 -13.79 21.08 20.90
N ALA A 140 -13.83 20.79 19.60
CA ALA A 140 -14.64 19.71 19.03
C ALA A 140 -14.15 18.34 19.50
N MET A 141 -12.86 18.03 19.30
CA MET A 141 -12.22 16.78 19.76
C MET A 141 -10.94 17.08 20.56
N PRO A 142 -10.98 17.07 21.90
CA PRO A 142 -9.80 17.35 22.74
C PRO A 142 -8.66 16.34 22.58
N GLU A 143 -8.98 15.10 22.23
CA GLU A 143 -8.05 13.98 22.06
C GLU A 143 -7.40 13.92 20.66
N ILE A 144 -7.75 14.80 19.72
CA ILE A 144 -7.24 14.75 18.35
C ILE A 144 -5.70 14.86 18.30
N HIS A 145 -5.07 14.32 17.25
CA HIS A 145 -3.65 14.51 16.99
C HIS A 145 -3.29 16.00 16.90
N ALA A 146 -2.19 16.40 17.54
CA ALA A 146 -1.72 17.79 17.52
C ALA A 146 -0.87 18.14 16.29
N ARG A 147 -0.36 17.13 15.57
CA ARG A 147 0.56 17.27 14.43
C ARG A 147 0.28 16.22 13.38
N ARG A 148 0.67 16.50 12.13
CA ARG A 148 0.68 15.54 11.03
C ARG A 148 1.54 14.32 11.34
N PHE A 149 1.14 13.16 10.82
CA PHE A 149 1.85 11.87 10.93
C PHE A 149 2.20 11.42 12.37
N GLN A 150 1.58 12.01 13.40
CA GLN A 150 1.86 11.72 14.81
C GLN A 150 1.51 10.26 15.19
N SER A 151 0.68 9.56 14.40
CA SER A 151 0.44 8.12 14.48
C SER A 151 1.71 7.26 14.26
N ALA A 152 2.73 7.73 13.53
CA ALA A 152 4.04 7.06 13.47
C ALA A 152 4.74 7.05 14.85
N ARG A 153 4.57 8.13 15.63
CA ARG A 153 5.13 8.22 16.98
C ARG A 153 4.31 7.43 18.00
N LEU A 154 2.99 7.28 17.81
CA LEU A 154 2.18 6.46 18.70
C LEU A 154 2.64 5.00 18.73
N LEU A 155 3.04 4.40 17.59
CA LEU A 155 3.61 3.05 17.57
C LEU A 155 4.77 2.89 18.57
N PHE A 156 5.71 3.83 18.58
CA PHE A 156 6.85 3.82 19.51
C PHE A 156 6.46 4.21 20.94
N ASN A 157 5.49 5.12 21.12
CA ASN A 157 4.98 5.48 22.44
C ASN A 157 4.30 4.30 23.13
N ASN A 158 3.47 3.52 22.41
CA ASN A 158 2.84 2.31 22.94
C ASN A 158 3.91 1.31 23.41
N LYS A 159 4.96 1.09 22.60
CA LYS A 159 6.11 0.26 22.95
C LYS A 159 6.88 0.78 24.16
N ARG A 160 7.17 2.09 24.22
CA ARG A 160 7.84 2.71 25.38
C ARG A 160 6.99 2.65 26.64
N ALA A 161 5.69 2.89 26.57
CA ALA A 161 4.79 2.83 27.71
C ALA A 161 4.69 1.40 28.27
N PHE A 162 4.66 0.41 27.37
CA PHE A 162 4.82 -1.00 27.71
C PHE A 162 6.15 -1.23 28.44
N GLU A 163 7.30 -0.98 27.80
CA GLU A 163 8.65 -1.18 28.37
C GLU A 163 8.85 -0.46 29.72
N GLN A 164 8.37 0.78 29.84
CA GLN A 164 8.42 1.55 31.09
C GLN A 164 7.59 0.91 32.20
N HIS A 165 6.38 0.42 31.91
CA HIS A 165 5.54 -0.26 32.90
C HIS A 165 6.26 -1.48 33.49
N TYR A 166 6.87 -2.35 32.65
CA TYR A 166 7.66 -3.48 33.16
C TYR A 166 8.94 -3.07 33.88
N SER A 167 9.60 -1.98 33.48
CA SER A 167 10.82 -1.51 34.16
C SER A 167 10.59 -1.16 35.64
N THR A 168 9.34 -0.83 36.02
CA THR A 168 8.96 -0.59 37.41
C THR A 168 8.67 -1.87 38.21
N ILE A 169 8.47 -3.00 37.54
CA ILE A 169 8.25 -4.31 38.18
C ILE A 169 9.62 -4.91 38.51
N SER A 170 9.95 -5.03 39.80
CA SER A 170 11.24 -5.58 40.19
C SER A 170 11.42 -7.00 39.63
N ILE A 171 12.63 -7.32 39.13
CA ILE A 171 12.95 -8.63 38.52
C ILE A 171 12.64 -9.79 39.49
N LYS A 172 12.76 -9.57 40.81
CA LYS A 172 12.36 -10.56 41.83
C LYS A 172 10.84 -10.74 41.91
N LYS A 173 10.03 -9.66 41.80
CA LYS A 173 8.57 -9.76 41.73
C LYS A 173 8.10 -10.37 40.41
N PHE A 174 8.75 -10.05 39.29
CA PHE A 174 8.44 -10.63 37.98
C PHE A 174 8.71 -12.15 37.97
N LYS A 175 9.88 -12.60 38.45
CA LYS A 175 10.22 -14.04 38.56
C LYS A 175 9.38 -14.80 39.60
N ALA A 176 8.73 -14.11 40.53
CA ALA A 176 7.83 -14.71 41.52
C ALA A 176 6.35 -14.74 41.07
N ARG A 177 6.01 -14.09 39.96
CA ARG A 177 4.67 -14.18 39.34
C ARG A 177 4.65 -15.34 38.36
N GLY A 178 3.57 -16.12 38.36
CA GLY A 178 3.30 -17.08 37.29
C GLY A 178 3.06 -16.37 35.95
N ALA A 179 3.30 -17.07 34.84
CA ALA A 179 3.19 -16.51 33.49
C ALA A 179 1.82 -15.85 33.22
N GLU A 180 0.74 -16.47 33.69
CA GLU A 180 -0.63 -15.96 33.57
C GLU A 180 -0.83 -14.59 34.24
N GLN A 181 -0.32 -14.41 35.46
CA GLN A 181 -0.45 -13.14 36.18
C GLN A 181 0.35 -12.03 35.48
N CYS A 182 1.54 -12.35 34.96
CA CYS A 182 2.29 -11.42 34.13
C CYS A 182 1.49 -11.01 32.89
N MET A 183 0.89 -11.96 32.15
CA MET A 183 0.05 -11.65 30.98
C MET A 183 -1.21 -10.85 31.35
N ALA A 184 -1.85 -11.12 32.48
CA ALA A 184 -3.00 -10.35 32.95
C ALA A 184 -2.64 -8.87 33.19
N ASP A 185 -1.52 -8.62 33.88
CA ASP A 185 -1.01 -7.27 34.12
C ASP A 185 -0.62 -6.58 32.78
N SER A 186 -0.01 -7.33 31.85
CA SER A 186 0.31 -6.87 30.49
C SER A 186 -0.90 -6.31 29.76
N MET A 187 -1.98 -7.09 29.74
CA MET A 187 -3.21 -6.73 29.04
C MET A 187 -3.91 -5.54 29.69
N GLN A 188 -3.83 -5.41 31.01
CA GLN A 188 -4.42 -4.27 31.71
C GLN A 188 -3.67 -2.97 31.42
N ALA A 189 -2.33 -2.98 31.37
CA ALA A 189 -1.54 -1.81 30.99
C ALA A 189 -1.82 -1.36 29.53
N LEU A 190 -1.87 -2.32 28.60
CA LEU A 190 -2.22 -2.06 27.20
C LEU A 190 -3.66 -1.55 27.04
N ARG A 191 -4.63 -2.08 27.80
CA ARG A 191 -6.03 -1.59 27.82
C ARG A 191 -6.12 -0.12 28.25
N ILE A 192 -5.40 0.26 29.30
CA ILE A 192 -5.38 1.65 29.80
C ILE A 192 -4.75 2.58 28.75
N HIS A 193 -3.57 2.23 28.23
CA HIS A 193 -2.86 3.05 27.24
C HIS A 193 -3.65 3.21 25.93
N ASN A 194 -4.16 2.11 25.39
CA ASN A 194 -4.90 2.17 24.12
C ASN A 194 -6.29 2.79 24.29
N GLY A 195 -6.82 2.81 25.52
CA GLY A 195 -8.02 3.58 25.89
C GLY A 195 -7.78 5.09 25.81
N SER A 196 -6.67 5.60 26.36
CA SER A 196 -6.36 7.05 26.34
C SER A 196 -6.03 7.60 24.94
N HIS A 197 -5.71 6.73 23.98
CA HIS A 197 -5.41 7.10 22.59
C HIS A 197 -6.42 6.54 21.57
N ARG A 198 -7.59 6.04 22.00
CA ARG A 198 -8.53 5.34 21.11
C ARG A 198 -8.95 6.17 19.89
N LYS A 199 -9.37 7.42 20.09
CA LYS A 199 -9.78 8.31 18.97
C LYS A 199 -8.63 8.61 17.99
N GLN A 200 -7.39 8.69 18.50
CA GLN A 200 -6.19 8.89 17.70
C GLN A 200 -5.81 7.67 16.85
N HIS A 201 -6.22 6.46 17.26
CA HIS A 201 -6.09 5.24 16.47
C HIS A 201 -7.28 5.02 15.52
N LEU A 202 -8.48 5.49 15.88
CA LEU A 202 -9.67 5.44 15.02
C LEU A 202 -9.54 6.37 13.79
N LEU A 203 -9.01 7.58 13.99
CA LEU A 203 -8.95 8.62 12.96
C LEU A 203 -7.50 9.14 12.79
N PRO A 204 -6.57 8.31 12.27
CA PRO A 204 -5.16 8.66 12.15
C PRO A 204 -4.86 9.70 11.06
N PHE A 205 -5.83 10.01 10.20
CA PHE A 205 -5.73 10.95 9.08
C PHE A 205 -6.22 12.38 9.41
N ILE A 206 -6.82 12.61 10.59
CA ILE A 206 -7.16 13.96 11.05
C ILE A 206 -6.24 14.42 12.17
N ASP A 207 -5.84 15.68 12.08
CA ASP A 207 -5.00 16.34 13.08
C ASP A 207 -5.22 17.86 13.07
N ILE A 208 -4.83 18.52 14.16
CA ILE A 208 -4.98 19.98 14.32
C ILE A 208 -4.17 20.75 13.28
N GLU A 209 -3.00 20.27 12.90
CA GLU A 209 -2.11 20.96 11.98
C GLU A 209 -2.68 20.97 10.56
N THR A 210 -3.11 19.82 10.03
CA THR A 210 -3.83 19.70 8.76
C THR A 210 -5.08 20.56 8.74
N LEU A 211 -5.97 20.39 9.73
CA LEU A 211 -7.25 21.07 9.77
C LEU A 211 -7.16 22.56 10.13
N SER A 212 -6.03 23.07 10.65
CA SER A 212 -5.89 24.49 10.99
C SER A 212 -5.01 25.28 10.04
N GLN A 213 -3.99 24.67 9.43
CA GLN A 213 -3.15 25.35 8.45
C GLN A 213 -3.91 25.55 7.14
N ASP A 214 -4.41 24.47 6.55
CA ASP A 214 -5.25 24.52 5.35
C ASP A 214 -6.71 24.88 5.72
N ASN A 215 -7.27 25.88 5.02
CA ASN A 215 -8.65 26.28 5.23
C ASN A 215 -9.66 25.46 4.41
N MET A 216 -9.21 24.65 3.44
CA MET A 216 -10.09 23.80 2.63
C MET A 216 -10.25 22.39 3.21
N SER A 217 -9.19 21.78 3.77
CA SER A 217 -9.22 20.43 4.37
C SER A 217 -10.46 20.14 5.22
N LEU A 218 -10.83 20.99 6.19
CA LEU A 218 -12.05 20.77 7.00
C LEU A 218 -13.35 20.83 6.16
N LEU A 219 -13.42 21.75 5.18
CA LEU A 219 -14.63 21.97 4.38
C LEU A 219 -14.87 20.81 3.40
N ALA A 220 -13.79 20.33 2.78
CA ALA A 220 -13.82 19.15 1.93
C ALA A 220 -14.20 17.89 2.72
N LEU A 221 -13.58 17.67 3.89
CA LEU A 221 -13.94 16.58 4.81
C LEU A 221 -15.41 16.64 5.23
N LEU A 222 -15.94 17.84 5.53
CA LEU A 222 -17.35 18.07 5.83
C LEU A 222 -18.25 17.69 4.65
N HIS A 223 -17.92 18.15 3.45
CA HIS A 223 -18.73 17.86 2.26
C HIS A 223 -18.70 16.37 1.92
N TYR A 224 -17.54 15.80 1.62
CA TYR A 224 -17.45 14.45 1.04
C TYR A 224 -17.92 13.35 1.99
N ARG A 225 -17.68 13.48 3.31
CA ARG A 225 -18.24 12.55 4.30
C ARG A 225 -19.74 12.71 4.51
N SER A 226 -20.29 13.93 4.39
CA SER A 226 -21.73 14.12 4.58
C SER A 226 -22.56 13.88 3.33
N ASP A 227 -22.01 14.06 2.13
CA ASP A 227 -22.75 13.96 0.88
C ASP A 227 -22.73 12.55 0.26
N SER A 228 -21.69 11.78 0.51
CA SER A 228 -21.59 10.37 0.08
C SER A 228 -22.32 9.44 1.05
N ASP A 229 -22.60 8.20 0.64
CA ASP A 229 -23.15 7.21 1.55
C ASP A 229 -22.08 6.57 2.43
N ILE A 230 -22.53 6.05 3.58
CA ILE A 230 -21.61 5.68 4.69
C ILE A 230 -20.93 4.34 4.40
N ASP A 231 -21.51 3.55 3.50
CA ASP A 231 -20.91 2.38 2.91
C ASP A 231 -19.79 2.73 1.93
N ASP A 232 -19.89 3.79 1.13
CA ASP A 232 -18.83 4.21 0.19
C ASP A 232 -17.45 4.33 0.87
N TRP A 233 -17.45 4.76 2.14
CA TRP A 233 -16.25 4.98 2.95
C TRP A 233 -15.71 3.72 3.65
N VAL A 234 -16.42 2.60 3.64
CA VAL A 234 -16.10 1.42 4.48
C VAL A 234 -14.72 0.86 4.20
N MET A 235 -14.31 0.72 2.93
CA MET A 235 -13.02 0.12 2.59
C MET A 235 -11.84 1.06 2.84
N HIS A 236 -12.04 2.36 2.65
CA HIS A 236 -11.08 3.40 3.05
C HIS A 236 -10.87 3.37 4.57
N ASP A 237 -11.95 3.37 5.36
CA ASP A 237 -11.88 3.28 6.82
C ASP A 237 -11.30 1.92 7.29
N PHE A 238 -11.57 0.81 6.58
CA PHE A 238 -10.95 -0.50 6.81
C PHE A 238 -9.42 -0.41 6.70
N GLU A 239 -8.89 0.07 5.57
CA GLU A 239 -7.44 0.14 5.36
C GLU A 239 -6.75 1.08 6.35
N HIS A 240 -7.33 2.24 6.64
CA HIS A 240 -6.79 3.16 7.65
C HIS A 240 -6.73 2.55 9.05
N LEU A 241 -7.69 1.71 9.42
CA LEU A 241 -7.71 1.01 10.70
C LEU A 241 -6.81 -0.24 10.74
N ARG A 242 -6.14 -0.64 9.65
CA ARG A 242 -5.37 -1.90 9.57
C ARG A 242 -4.25 -1.97 10.62
N VAL A 243 -3.44 -0.92 10.74
CA VAL A 243 -2.38 -0.80 11.76
C VAL A 243 -2.97 -0.71 13.17
N GLY A 244 -4.11 -0.03 13.30
CA GLY A 244 -4.87 0.05 14.54
C GLY A 244 -5.24 -1.34 15.05
N PHE A 245 -6.01 -2.07 14.27
CA PHE A 245 -6.49 -3.42 14.58
C PHE A 245 -5.36 -4.40 14.88
N ASN A 246 -4.33 -4.42 14.03
CA ASN A 246 -3.22 -5.38 14.13
C ASN A 246 -2.22 -5.04 15.25
N TRP A 247 -2.03 -3.76 15.60
CA TRP A 247 -0.91 -3.35 16.46
C TRP A 247 -1.28 -2.44 17.64
N THR A 248 -2.12 -1.41 17.47
CA THR A 248 -2.19 -0.31 18.46
C THR A 248 -3.53 -0.04 19.13
N MET A 249 -4.64 -0.56 18.63
CA MET A 249 -5.95 -0.37 19.24
C MET A 249 -6.11 -1.25 20.47
N GLY A 250 -6.92 -0.78 21.43
CA GLY A 250 -7.35 -1.58 22.58
C GLY A 250 -8.15 -2.77 22.10
N PRO A 251 -8.30 -3.83 22.92
CA PRO A 251 -8.90 -5.09 22.51
C PRO A 251 -10.27 -4.85 21.83
N PRO A 252 -10.45 -5.24 20.56
CA PRO A 252 -11.74 -5.11 19.90
C PRO A 252 -12.77 -6.03 20.56
N ALA A 253 -14.04 -5.73 20.35
CA ALA A 253 -15.12 -6.63 20.73
C ALA A 253 -15.11 -7.87 19.80
N PHE A 254 -15.42 -9.05 20.33
CA PHE A 254 -15.48 -10.28 19.56
C PHE A 254 -16.88 -10.90 19.61
N ASN A 255 -17.40 -11.18 18.41
CA ASN A 255 -18.53 -12.05 18.15
C ASN A 255 -18.21 -12.81 16.83
N PRO A 256 -18.58 -14.10 16.69
CA PRO A 256 -18.27 -14.87 15.48
C PRO A 256 -19.05 -14.43 14.23
N HIS A 257 -20.14 -13.67 14.36
CA HIS A 257 -20.89 -13.12 13.23
C HIS A 257 -20.05 -12.14 12.39
N CYS A 258 -20.55 -11.86 11.19
CA CYS A 258 -20.17 -10.71 10.37
C CYS A 258 -21.25 -9.63 10.45
N VAL A 259 -20.95 -8.46 9.89
CA VAL A 259 -21.86 -7.32 9.73
C VAL A 259 -21.96 -7.02 8.23
N ILE A 260 -23.18 -6.76 7.74
CA ILE A 260 -23.37 -6.24 6.38
C ILE A 260 -22.88 -4.79 6.34
N MET A 261 -22.04 -4.44 5.37
CA MET A 261 -21.39 -3.12 5.30
C MET A 261 -21.71 -2.37 3.99
N TYR A 262 -22.89 -2.59 3.42
CA TYR A 262 -23.39 -1.90 2.23
C TYR A 262 -24.92 -1.75 2.24
N GLY A 263 -25.40 -0.70 1.59
CA GLY A 263 -26.81 -0.42 1.33
C GLY A 263 -27.71 -0.35 2.57
N LYS A 264 -29.01 -0.55 2.35
CA LYS A 264 -30.06 -0.42 3.39
C LYS A 264 -29.95 -1.40 4.57
N HIS A 265 -29.06 -2.39 4.49
CA HIS A 265 -28.83 -3.40 5.54
C HIS A 265 -27.52 -3.15 6.31
N LEU A 266 -26.83 -2.03 6.05
CA LEU A 266 -25.58 -1.70 6.73
C LEU A 266 -25.76 -1.69 8.26
N GLY A 267 -24.86 -2.37 8.96
CA GLY A 267 -24.90 -2.59 10.40
C GLY A 267 -25.69 -3.84 10.83
N GLN A 268 -26.38 -4.54 9.94
CA GLN A 268 -27.09 -5.77 10.30
C GLN A 268 -26.11 -6.92 10.55
N LEU A 269 -26.24 -7.55 11.71
CA LEU A 269 -25.49 -8.76 12.10
C LEU A 269 -25.99 -9.99 11.30
N ILE A 270 -25.06 -10.79 10.76
CA ILE A 270 -25.35 -11.98 9.93
C ILE A 270 -24.29 -13.07 10.17
N PRO A 271 -24.62 -14.38 10.12
CA PRO A 271 -23.63 -15.44 10.26
C PRO A 271 -22.50 -15.32 9.22
N TRP A 272 -21.30 -15.76 9.58
CA TRP A 272 -20.15 -15.77 8.68
C TRP A 272 -20.42 -16.66 7.45
N ASN A 273 -20.04 -16.17 6.28
CA ASN A 273 -20.06 -16.90 5.02
C ASN A 273 -18.75 -16.62 4.27
N GLN A 274 -18.03 -17.69 3.89
CA GLN A 274 -16.72 -17.56 3.25
C GLN A 274 -16.74 -16.68 1.99
N GLN A 275 -17.66 -16.91 1.06
CA GLN A 275 -17.69 -16.19 -0.21
C GLN A 275 -18.02 -14.72 -0.02
N SER A 276 -19.06 -14.40 0.78
CA SER A 276 -19.43 -13.01 1.07
C SER A 276 -18.38 -12.27 1.90
N ALA A 277 -17.68 -12.96 2.80
CA ALA A 277 -16.55 -12.39 3.53
C ALA A 277 -15.35 -12.14 2.61
N HIS A 278 -15.04 -13.07 1.71
CA HIS A 278 -13.94 -12.94 0.75
C HIS A 278 -14.19 -11.87 -0.32
N ARG A 279 -15.44 -11.48 -0.57
CA ARG A 279 -15.82 -10.33 -1.42
C ARG A 279 -15.97 -9.00 -0.65
N TYR A 280 -15.80 -9.01 0.68
CA TYR A 280 -16.06 -7.86 1.57
C TYR A 280 -17.50 -7.32 1.51
N ASP A 281 -18.46 -8.13 1.07
CA ASP A 281 -19.90 -7.86 1.22
C ASP A 281 -20.28 -7.83 2.70
N ILE A 282 -19.66 -8.70 3.49
CA ILE A 282 -19.80 -8.78 4.94
C ILE A 282 -18.40 -8.71 5.58
N ILE A 283 -18.27 -7.97 6.67
CA ILE A 283 -17.00 -7.79 7.39
C ILE A 283 -17.13 -8.43 8.77
N GLY A 284 -16.08 -9.11 9.23
CA GLY A 284 -16.09 -9.76 10.55
C GLY A 284 -16.38 -8.76 11.66
N PHE A 285 -17.24 -9.12 12.63
CA PHE A 285 -17.70 -8.19 13.67
C PHE A 285 -16.57 -7.40 14.38
N PRO A 286 -15.42 -7.99 14.78
CA PRO A 286 -14.33 -7.26 15.44
C PRO A 286 -13.75 -6.11 14.62
N ARG A 287 -13.85 -6.22 13.29
CA ARG A 287 -13.34 -5.27 12.31
C ARG A 287 -14.41 -4.25 11.92
N ALA A 288 -15.64 -4.72 11.67
CA ALA A 288 -16.79 -3.89 11.33
C ALA A 288 -17.15 -2.90 12.45
N VAL A 289 -17.13 -3.33 13.71
CA VAL A 289 -17.47 -2.46 14.85
C VAL A 289 -16.50 -1.27 15.00
N LEU A 290 -15.21 -1.47 14.66
CA LEU A 290 -14.21 -0.39 14.68
C LEU A 290 -14.42 0.62 13.55
N ILE A 291 -14.85 0.16 12.37
CA ILE A 291 -15.19 1.04 11.24
C ILE A 291 -16.38 1.92 11.60
N LEU A 292 -17.45 1.32 12.14
CA LEU A 292 -18.63 2.04 12.60
C LEU A 292 -18.31 3.01 13.75
N GLU A 293 -17.46 2.62 14.70
CA GLU A 293 -17.01 3.52 15.77
C GLU A 293 -16.16 4.69 15.23
N ALA A 294 -15.29 4.45 14.25
CA ALA A 294 -14.48 5.49 13.62
C ALA A 294 -15.37 6.50 12.87
N GLN A 295 -16.29 6.02 12.05
CA GLN A 295 -17.28 6.85 11.37
C GLN A 295 -18.13 7.65 12.36
N ALA A 296 -18.70 7.02 13.39
CA ALA A 296 -19.49 7.70 14.42
C ALA A 296 -18.67 8.79 15.15
N THR A 297 -17.40 8.50 15.47
CA THR A 297 -16.48 9.45 16.08
C THR A 297 -16.18 10.65 15.16
N LEU A 298 -16.05 10.40 13.86
CA LEU A 298 -15.81 11.42 12.84
C LEU A 298 -17.04 12.32 12.67
N PHE A 299 -18.23 11.74 12.48
CA PHE A 299 -19.47 12.51 12.32
C PHE A 299 -19.81 13.35 13.55
N ALA A 300 -19.61 12.82 14.76
CA ALA A 300 -19.80 13.59 16.00
C ALA A 300 -18.84 14.78 16.11
N PHE A 301 -17.58 14.62 15.67
CA PHE A 301 -16.60 15.71 15.57
C PHE A 301 -17.01 16.76 14.53
N LEU A 302 -17.44 16.33 13.35
CA LEU A 302 -17.87 17.20 12.26
C LEU A 302 -19.11 18.00 12.64
N ARG A 303 -20.14 17.37 13.22
CA ARG A 303 -21.35 18.05 13.73
C ARG A 303 -20.99 19.10 14.77
N LYS A 304 -20.22 18.73 15.79
CA LYS A 304 -19.82 19.65 16.86
C LYS A 304 -18.98 20.83 16.32
N THR A 305 -18.17 20.59 15.30
CA THR A 305 -17.43 21.67 14.61
C THR A 305 -18.37 22.62 13.87
N VAL A 306 -19.38 22.10 13.16
CA VAL A 306 -20.45 22.89 12.52
C VAL A 306 -21.23 23.73 13.55
N GLU A 307 -21.58 23.15 14.70
CA GLU A 307 -22.27 23.85 15.79
C GLU A 307 -21.44 25.03 16.35
N ILE A 308 -20.18 24.79 16.71
CA ILE A 308 -19.24 25.84 17.16
C ILE A 308 -19.06 26.94 16.10
N LEU A 309 -19.16 26.61 14.82
CA LEU A 309 -19.10 27.59 13.73
C LEU A 309 -20.40 28.39 13.55
N LEU A 310 -21.57 27.88 13.97
CA LEU A 310 -22.87 28.53 13.80
C LEU A 310 -23.33 29.34 15.02
N GLU A 311 -22.97 28.95 16.24
CA GLU A 311 -23.43 29.60 17.48
C GLU A 311 -22.89 31.03 17.69
N PRO A 312 -23.62 31.91 18.41
CA PRO A 312 -25.08 31.95 18.59
C PRO A 312 -25.76 32.87 17.54
N SER A 313 -24.99 33.43 16.60
CA SER A 313 -25.41 34.49 15.68
C SER A 313 -26.09 33.97 14.41
N ALA A 314 -27.01 33.01 14.55
CA ALA A 314 -27.80 32.47 13.44
C ALA A 314 -29.04 33.33 13.14
N GLN A 315 -29.59 34.06 14.13
CA GLN A 315 -30.65 35.05 13.89
C GLN A 315 -30.13 36.17 12.97
N GLY A 316 -30.77 36.35 11.81
CA GLY A 316 -30.40 37.34 10.80
C GLY A 316 -29.18 36.99 9.94
N ALA A 317 -28.67 35.77 10.01
CA ALA A 317 -27.53 35.34 9.20
C ALA A 317 -27.90 35.08 7.74
N THR A 318 -26.93 35.26 6.84
CA THR A 318 -27.07 34.95 5.41
C THR A 318 -27.38 33.46 5.23
N LEU A 319 -28.53 33.15 4.63
CA LEU A 319 -28.91 31.80 4.19
C LEU A 319 -28.35 31.54 2.80
N GLY A 320 -27.96 30.29 2.52
CA GLY A 320 -27.47 29.89 1.19
C GLY A 320 -26.28 28.92 1.22
N HIS A 321 -26.06 28.30 0.07
CA HIS A 321 -24.96 27.39 -0.23
C HIS A 321 -24.31 27.68 -1.59
N GLN A 322 -24.55 28.84 -2.21
CA GLN A 322 -24.09 29.10 -3.59
C GLN A 322 -22.56 29.20 -3.70
N GLN A 323 -21.90 29.75 -2.68
CA GLN A 323 -20.43 29.78 -2.60
C GLN A 323 -19.86 28.42 -2.21
N TRP A 324 -20.64 27.61 -1.47
CA TRP A 324 -20.31 26.22 -1.21
C TRP A 324 -20.33 25.38 -2.49
N ASP A 325 -21.38 25.50 -3.33
CA ASP A 325 -21.49 24.75 -4.59
C ASP A 325 -20.35 25.08 -5.55
N ILE A 326 -19.94 26.35 -5.63
CA ILE A 326 -18.78 26.78 -6.43
C ILE A 326 -17.48 26.09 -5.95
N LEU A 327 -17.31 25.91 -4.64
CA LEU A 327 -16.16 25.18 -4.12
C LEU A 327 -16.21 23.69 -4.44
N VAL A 328 -17.39 23.06 -4.31
CA VAL A 328 -17.61 21.65 -4.69
C VAL A 328 -17.29 21.43 -6.17
N GLN A 329 -17.78 22.32 -7.05
CA GLN A 329 -17.47 22.28 -8.49
C GLN A 329 -15.97 22.46 -8.81
N SER A 330 -15.19 22.99 -7.88
CA SER A 330 -13.73 23.16 -8.00
C SER A 330 -12.91 22.06 -7.29
N ASP A 331 -13.54 21.00 -6.77
CA ASP A 331 -12.92 19.99 -5.89
C ASP A 331 -12.23 20.62 -4.65
N PHE A 332 -12.81 21.70 -4.13
CA PHE A 332 -12.21 22.58 -3.11
C PHE A 332 -10.83 23.16 -3.48
N GLY A 333 -10.45 23.10 -4.77
CA GLY A 333 -9.15 23.52 -5.29
C GLY A 333 -8.03 22.54 -4.95
N SER A 334 -6.79 23.05 -4.84
CA SER A 334 -5.69 22.26 -4.32
C SER A 334 -5.74 22.21 -2.79
N ILE A 335 -6.38 21.17 -2.24
CA ILE A 335 -6.30 20.83 -0.81
C ILE A 335 -4.84 20.49 -0.47
N GLY A 336 -4.27 21.20 0.51
CA GLY A 336 -2.85 21.07 0.87
C GLY A 336 -1.86 21.76 -0.10
N PRO A 337 -0.54 21.67 0.17
CA PRO A 337 0.47 22.10 -0.80
C PRO A 337 0.33 21.26 -2.08
N LYS A 338 0.68 21.83 -3.26
CA LYS A 338 0.76 21.04 -4.48
C LYS A 338 1.77 19.90 -4.25
N PRO A 339 1.34 18.63 -4.23
CA PRO A 339 2.23 17.51 -3.93
C PRO A 339 3.34 17.46 -4.96
N LEU A 340 4.56 17.29 -4.50
CA LEU A 340 5.76 17.22 -5.34
C LEU A 340 5.90 15.84 -5.98
N VAL A 341 5.24 14.84 -5.40
CA VAL A 341 5.13 13.47 -5.91
C VAL A 341 3.66 13.03 -6.00
N CYS A 342 2.77 13.95 -6.38
CA CYS A 342 1.34 13.73 -6.71
C CYS A 342 0.42 12.97 -5.73
N ARG A 343 0.80 12.78 -4.45
CA ARG A 343 -0.03 11.99 -3.52
C ARG A 343 -1.27 12.72 -3.00
N ARG A 344 -2.43 12.05 -3.08
CA ARG A 344 -3.74 12.52 -2.59
C ARG A 344 -3.99 11.98 -1.17
N LEU A 345 -4.52 12.81 -0.27
CA LEU A 345 -5.11 12.33 0.99
C LEU A 345 -6.61 12.06 0.77
N GLU A 346 -6.96 10.81 0.49
CA GLU A 346 -8.32 10.37 0.12
C GLU A 346 -9.43 10.83 1.07
N ALA A 347 -9.16 10.88 2.39
CA ALA A 347 -10.15 11.30 3.39
C ALA A 347 -10.71 12.73 3.18
N TYR A 348 -10.06 13.52 2.33
CA TYR A 348 -10.43 14.90 2.00
C TYR A 348 -10.97 15.05 0.57
N ARG A 349 -11.30 13.95 -0.12
CA ARG A 349 -11.85 13.93 -1.49
C ARG A 349 -13.15 13.13 -1.52
N SER A 350 -13.78 13.02 -2.69
CA SER A 350 -14.83 12.04 -2.95
C SER A 350 -14.39 10.62 -2.52
N PRO A 351 -15.34 9.73 -2.16
CA PRO A 351 -15.00 8.36 -1.76
C PRO A 351 -14.18 7.65 -2.85
N PRO A 352 -13.21 6.81 -2.49
CA PRO A 352 -12.44 6.08 -3.48
C PRO A 352 -13.33 5.14 -4.32
N GLN A 353 -13.23 5.24 -5.64
CA GLN A 353 -13.90 4.38 -6.60
C GLN A 353 -12.88 3.84 -7.62
N LEU A 354 -13.17 2.67 -8.20
CA LEU A 354 -12.31 2.10 -9.24
C LEU A 354 -12.63 2.75 -10.59
N ASP A 355 -11.89 3.81 -10.91
CA ASP A 355 -11.93 4.47 -12.22
C ASP A 355 -10.78 3.94 -13.09
N MET A 356 -11.10 2.96 -13.94
CA MET A 356 -10.12 2.37 -14.84
C MET A 356 -9.65 3.31 -15.96
N ALA A 357 -10.45 4.33 -16.33
CA ALA A 357 -10.02 5.33 -17.30
C ALA A 357 -8.91 6.21 -16.70
N ALA A 358 -9.12 6.71 -15.48
CA ALA A 358 -8.10 7.47 -14.75
C ALA A 358 -6.84 6.64 -14.44
N ILE A 359 -6.98 5.33 -14.23
CA ILE A 359 -5.85 4.39 -14.07
C ILE A 359 -5.06 4.25 -15.38
N VAL A 360 -5.74 4.09 -16.52
CA VAL A 360 -5.10 4.03 -17.85
C VAL A 360 -4.36 5.33 -18.17
N GLU A 361 -4.97 6.50 -17.93
CA GLU A 361 -4.32 7.80 -18.09
C GLU A 361 -3.07 7.94 -17.20
N SER A 362 -3.17 7.55 -15.92
CA SER A 362 -2.06 7.62 -14.98
C SER A 362 -0.90 6.68 -15.35
N LEU A 363 -1.20 5.49 -15.87
CA LEU A 363 -0.19 4.55 -16.35
C LEU A 363 0.45 5.03 -17.65
N ALA A 364 -0.33 5.54 -18.60
CA ALA A 364 0.18 6.10 -19.86
C ALA A 364 1.15 7.27 -19.59
N PHE A 365 0.77 8.21 -18.73
CA PHE A 365 1.64 9.32 -18.33
C PHE A 365 2.95 8.85 -17.67
N GLN A 366 2.90 7.80 -16.83
CA GLN A 366 4.10 7.25 -16.20
C GLN A 366 4.97 6.45 -17.19
N VAL A 367 4.37 5.81 -18.19
CA VAL A 367 5.05 5.17 -19.32
C VAL A 367 5.79 6.21 -20.16
N ASP A 368 5.15 7.32 -20.52
CA ASP A 368 5.77 8.42 -21.29
C ASP A 368 7.01 8.97 -20.58
N ILE A 369 6.93 9.25 -19.27
CA ILE A 369 8.08 9.72 -18.45
C ILE A 369 9.26 8.74 -18.51
N LEU A 370 8.99 7.43 -18.40
CA LEU A 370 10.03 6.40 -18.38
C LEU A 370 10.65 6.19 -19.76
N PHE A 371 9.85 6.35 -20.83
CA PHE A 371 10.36 6.32 -22.21
C PHE A 371 11.15 7.57 -22.58
N ASP A 372 10.79 8.76 -22.10
CA ASP A 372 11.56 9.99 -22.31
C ASP A 372 12.98 9.87 -21.69
N GLU A 373 13.07 9.37 -20.45
CA GLU A 373 14.36 9.09 -19.80
C GLU A 373 15.18 8.02 -20.53
N LEU A 374 14.54 6.92 -20.94
CA LEU A 374 15.20 5.87 -21.74
C LEU A 374 15.68 6.40 -23.10
N TRP A 375 14.88 7.22 -23.77
CA TRP A 375 15.20 7.82 -25.06
C TRP A 375 16.41 8.74 -24.95
N LEU A 376 16.51 9.57 -23.90
CA LEU A 376 17.70 10.38 -23.64
C LEU A 376 18.96 9.52 -23.45
N GLN A 377 18.85 8.40 -22.72
CA GLN A 377 19.97 7.47 -22.53
C GLN A 377 20.37 6.71 -23.81
N GLN A 378 19.44 6.51 -24.74
CA GLN A 378 19.69 5.87 -26.03
C GLN A 378 20.24 6.83 -27.09
N THR A 379 19.88 8.12 -27.02
CA THR A 379 20.17 9.10 -28.09
C THR A 379 21.23 10.13 -27.73
N ASP A 380 21.50 10.39 -26.45
CA ASP A 380 22.60 11.24 -26.00
C ASP A 380 23.64 10.42 -25.19
N PRO A 381 24.83 10.13 -25.76
CA PRO A 381 25.86 9.40 -25.03
C PRO A 381 26.44 10.20 -23.84
N LEU A 382 26.38 11.54 -23.86
CA LEU A 382 26.80 12.35 -22.71
C LEU A 382 25.79 12.25 -21.57
N TYR A 383 24.49 12.18 -21.89
CA TYR A 383 23.45 11.89 -20.90
C TYR A 383 23.66 10.51 -20.25
N LEU A 384 23.85 9.47 -21.06
CA LEU A 384 24.18 8.13 -20.55
C LEU A 384 25.47 8.12 -19.70
N ARG A 385 26.51 8.84 -20.11
CA ARG A 385 27.75 8.98 -19.31
C ARG A 385 27.51 9.68 -17.97
N ALA A 386 26.69 10.71 -17.94
CA ALA A 386 26.34 11.42 -16.70
C ALA A 386 25.50 10.54 -15.76
N HIS A 387 24.56 9.76 -16.29
CA HIS A 387 23.79 8.76 -15.54
C HIS A 387 24.71 7.69 -14.91
N LEU A 388 25.58 7.07 -15.69
CA LEU A 388 26.52 6.03 -15.21
C LEU A 388 27.59 6.57 -14.24
N ALA A 389 27.88 7.88 -14.28
CA ALA A 389 28.74 8.51 -13.28
C ALA A 389 28.10 8.49 -11.87
N GLN A 390 26.77 8.62 -11.77
CA GLN A 390 26.06 8.56 -10.48
C GLN A 390 26.17 7.18 -9.83
N ALA A 391 26.07 6.10 -10.62
CA ALA A 391 26.26 4.73 -10.14
C ALA A 391 27.64 4.52 -9.49
N ARG A 392 28.67 5.14 -10.07
CA ARG A 392 30.09 5.01 -9.67
C ARG A 392 30.48 5.94 -8.52
N ASP A 393 29.85 7.11 -8.39
CA ASP A 393 30.08 8.10 -7.32
C ASP A 393 29.28 7.78 -6.04
N SER A 394 29.37 6.52 -5.59
CA SER A 394 28.64 6.01 -4.42
C SER A 394 29.51 5.13 -3.51
N GLU A 395 29.33 5.26 -2.19
CA GLU A 395 30.01 4.39 -1.22
C GLU A 395 29.56 2.93 -1.33
N LEU A 396 28.37 2.68 -1.88
CA LEU A 396 27.91 1.34 -2.24
C LEU A 396 28.79 0.73 -3.34
N HIS A 397 29.06 1.47 -4.42
CA HIS A 397 29.99 1.01 -5.46
C HIS A 397 31.42 0.81 -4.92
N ASP A 398 31.88 1.66 -4.00
CA ASP A 398 33.21 1.50 -3.41
C ASP A 398 33.32 0.36 -2.37
N SER A 399 32.23 0.01 -1.66
CA SER A 399 32.19 -1.15 -0.77
C SER A 399 32.08 -2.50 -1.50
N MET A 400 31.58 -2.49 -2.74
CA MET A 400 31.48 -3.69 -3.59
C MET A 400 32.87 -4.24 -3.97
N ALA A 401 33.00 -5.57 -3.97
CA ALA A 401 34.11 -6.24 -4.65
C ALA A 401 34.03 -6.00 -6.16
N LYS A 402 35.20 -5.97 -6.82
CA LYS A 402 35.36 -5.51 -8.22
C LYS A 402 34.34 -6.14 -9.19
N GLU A 403 34.17 -7.45 -9.11
CA GLU A 403 33.26 -8.22 -9.97
C GLU A 403 31.80 -7.75 -9.93
N TRP A 404 31.37 -7.14 -8.81
CA TRP A 404 30.01 -6.64 -8.60
C TRP A 404 29.84 -5.18 -9.02
N ARG A 405 30.92 -4.40 -9.07
CA ARG A 405 30.89 -3.01 -9.56
C ARG A 405 30.53 -2.95 -11.03
N GLU A 406 31.04 -3.90 -11.80
CA GLU A 406 30.80 -4.08 -13.24
C GLU A 406 29.33 -4.42 -13.49
N GLU A 407 28.76 -5.36 -12.74
CA GLU A 407 27.34 -5.71 -12.81
C GLU A 407 26.44 -4.56 -12.35
N TRP A 408 26.79 -3.89 -11.25
CA TRP A 408 26.04 -2.72 -10.74
C TRP A 408 25.92 -1.59 -11.76
N VAL A 409 27.02 -1.21 -12.42
CA VAL A 409 27.00 -0.16 -13.46
C VAL A 409 26.19 -0.60 -14.68
N LEU A 410 26.17 -1.90 -15.00
CA LEU A 410 25.33 -2.45 -16.06
C LEU A 410 23.84 -2.43 -15.69
N GLU A 411 23.46 -2.82 -14.48
CA GLU A 411 22.05 -2.75 -14.02
C GLU A 411 21.56 -1.30 -14.02
N PHE A 412 22.39 -0.37 -13.56
CA PHE A 412 22.09 1.05 -13.59
C PHE A 412 21.95 1.60 -15.02
N ALA A 413 22.69 1.05 -15.99
CA ALA A 413 22.52 1.39 -17.41
C ALA A 413 21.19 0.91 -18.01
N LEU A 414 20.56 -0.10 -17.41
CA LEU A 414 19.42 -0.81 -17.98
C LEU A 414 18.12 -0.60 -17.17
N CYS A 415 18.16 0.17 -16.08
CA CYS A 415 17.04 0.27 -15.15
C CYS A 415 15.77 0.87 -15.79
N TYR A 416 15.90 1.95 -16.58
CA TYR A 416 14.77 2.54 -17.29
C TYR A 416 14.14 1.61 -18.33
N SER A 417 14.92 0.73 -18.97
CA SER A 417 14.38 -0.30 -19.87
C SER A 417 13.45 -1.26 -19.13
N ILE A 418 13.85 -1.71 -17.95
CA ILE A 418 13.07 -2.64 -17.11
C ILE A 418 11.85 -1.93 -16.53
N TRP A 419 12.01 -0.70 -16.03
CA TRP A 419 10.89 0.08 -15.49
C TRP A 419 9.86 0.41 -16.57
N ALA A 420 10.28 0.82 -17.78
CA ALA A 420 9.38 1.09 -18.89
C ALA A 420 8.60 -0.16 -19.35
N ASP A 421 9.27 -1.31 -19.54
CA ASP A 421 8.62 -2.58 -19.93
C ASP A 421 7.60 -3.06 -18.87
N ASN A 422 7.92 -2.93 -17.58
CA ASN A 422 6.99 -3.26 -16.49
C ASN A 422 5.74 -2.35 -16.46
N PHE A 423 5.92 -1.04 -16.69
CA PHE A 423 4.81 -0.08 -16.73
C PHE A 423 3.98 -0.20 -18.01
N GLN A 424 4.60 -0.48 -19.15
CA GLN A 424 3.91 -0.76 -20.40
C GLN A 424 3.08 -2.05 -20.28
N THR A 425 3.62 -3.09 -19.63
CA THR A 425 2.88 -4.31 -19.30
C THR A 425 1.68 -4.02 -18.38
N ALA A 426 1.85 -3.14 -17.38
CA ALA A 426 0.76 -2.71 -16.51
C ALA A 426 -0.32 -1.92 -17.27
N LEU A 427 0.08 -1.02 -18.19
CA LEU A 427 -0.84 -0.25 -19.05
C LEU A 427 -1.66 -1.17 -19.96
N LEU A 428 -1.02 -2.15 -20.61
CA LEU A 428 -1.73 -3.11 -21.47
C LEU A 428 -2.71 -3.99 -20.68
N GLN A 429 -2.37 -4.40 -19.45
CA GLN A 429 -3.32 -5.10 -18.57
C GLN A 429 -4.46 -4.18 -18.09
N ALA A 430 -4.17 -2.90 -17.80
CA ALA A 430 -5.20 -1.93 -17.42
C ALA A 430 -6.20 -1.64 -18.56
N LEU A 431 -5.72 -1.54 -19.80
CA LEU A 431 -6.56 -1.41 -21.00
C LEU A 431 -7.49 -2.62 -21.16
N SER A 432 -6.95 -3.83 -21.02
CA SER A 432 -7.71 -5.10 -21.02
C SER A 432 -8.81 -5.12 -19.95
N VAL A 433 -8.53 -4.68 -18.71
CA VAL A 433 -9.54 -4.52 -17.65
C VAL A 433 -10.60 -3.46 -18.01
N PHE A 434 -10.18 -2.33 -18.57
CA PHE A 434 -11.05 -1.23 -18.97
C PHE A 434 -12.04 -1.63 -20.06
N GLU A 435 -11.58 -2.31 -21.11
CA GLU A 435 -12.41 -2.83 -22.21
C GLU A 435 -13.56 -3.72 -21.69
N MET A 436 -13.27 -4.67 -20.79
CA MET A 436 -14.32 -5.50 -20.17
C MET A 436 -15.23 -4.71 -19.22
N GLN A 437 -14.73 -3.67 -18.55
CA GLN A 437 -15.59 -2.82 -17.72
C GLN A 437 -16.61 -2.06 -18.58
N GLU A 438 -16.20 -1.56 -19.76
CA GLU A 438 -17.11 -0.94 -20.72
C GLU A 438 -18.14 -1.95 -21.28
N GLU A 439 -17.73 -3.18 -21.59
CA GLU A 439 -18.65 -4.25 -22.03
C GLU A 439 -19.70 -4.64 -20.96
N LEU A 440 -19.33 -4.62 -19.68
CA LEU A 440 -20.21 -4.98 -18.55
C LEU A 440 -21.17 -3.87 -18.12
N GLY A 441 -20.81 -2.60 -18.34
CA GLY A 441 -21.59 -1.45 -17.89
C GLY A 441 -21.78 -1.42 -16.37
N GLN A 442 -23.02 -1.21 -15.90
CA GLN A 442 -23.33 -0.92 -14.49
C GLN A 442 -23.62 -2.16 -13.60
N ASP A 443 -23.35 -3.40 -14.03
CA ASP A 443 -23.75 -4.60 -13.25
C ASP A 443 -22.83 -4.93 -12.03
N VAL A 444 -21.79 -4.11 -11.79
CA VAL A 444 -20.89 -4.25 -10.63
C VAL A 444 -21.47 -3.53 -9.42
N CYS A 445 -21.97 -4.29 -8.44
CA CYS A 445 -22.47 -3.76 -7.18
C CYS A 445 -22.22 -4.71 -5.99
N PRO A 446 -21.98 -4.19 -4.76
CA PRO A 446 -21.86 -5.01 -3.55
C PRO A 446 -23.03 -5.98 -3.35
N GLY A 447 -22.74 -7.16 -2.79
CA GLY A 447 -23.72 -8.23 -2.55
C GLY A 447 -23.92 -9.20 -3.72
N LYS A 448 -23.36 -8.91 -4.90
CA LYS A 448 -23.24 -9.86 -6.03
C LYS A 448 -21.79 -10.38 -6.13
N SER A 449 -21.58 -11.49 -6.83
CA SER A 449 -20.24 -11.84 -7.32
C SER A 449 -19.91 -11.05 -8.59
N LEU A 450 -18.63 -10.78 -8.82
CA LEU A 450 -18.16 -10.25 -10.10
C LEU A 450 -18.37 -11.28 -11.23
N PRO A 451 -18.57 -10.83 -12.48
CA PRO A 451 -18.53 -11.73 -13.64
C PRO A 451 -17.16 -12.42 -13.75
N ILE A 452 -17.15 -13.74 -13.88
CA ILE A 452 -15.94 -14.57 -13.77
C ILE A 452 -14.78 -14.12 -14.70
N PRO A 453 -15.00 -13.72 -15.98
CA PRO A 453 -13.92 -13.24 -16.84
C PRO A 453 -13.28 -11.95 -16.33
N TYR A 454 -14.12 -10.96 -15.95
CA TYR A 454 -13.69 -9.69 -15.39
C TYR A 454 -12.98 -9.87 -14.06
N GLU A 455 -13.51 -10.69 -13.15
CA GLU A 455 -12.84 -11.04 -11.89
C GLU A 455 -11.47 -11.67 -12.14
N GLY A 456 -11.37 -12.58 -13.11
CA GLY A 456 -10.13 -13.27 -13.45
C GLY A 456 -9.03 -12.33 -13.90
N ILE A 457 -9.34 -11.36 -14.76
CA ILE A 457 -8.34 -10.43 -15.29
C ILE A 457 -8.06 -9.29 -14.29
N LEU A 458 -9.03 -8.85 -13.49
CA LEU A 458 -8.81 -7.92 -12.38
C LEU A 458 -7.85 -8.52 -11.32
N VAL A 459 -7.96 -9.82 -11.03
CA VAL A 459 -7.00 -10.53 -10.17
C VAL A 459 -5.61 -10.61 -10.80
N LEU A 460 -5.49 -10.82 -12.12
CA LEU A 460 -4.21 -10.85 -12.81
C LEU A 460 -3.53 -9.48 -12.80
N PHE A 461 -4.28 -8.41 -13.07
CA PHE A 461 -3.80 -7.03 -13.00
C PHE A 461 -3.33 -6.64 -11.59
N GLN A 462 -4.11 -6.96 -10.55
CA GLN A 462 -3.66 -6.76 -9.16
C GLN A 462 -2.39 -7.57 -8.87
N ARG A 463 -2.31 -8.84 -9.29
CA ARG A 463 -1.11 -9.68 -9.08
C ARG A 463 0.12 -9.09 -9.78
N HIS A 464 -0.02 -8.53 -10.98
CA HIS A 464 1.07 -7.84 -11.67
C HIS A 464 1.53 -6.61 -10.89
N LEU A 465 0.60 -5.73 -10.50
CA LEU A 465 0.92 -4.53 -9.71
C LEU A 465 1.54 -4.84 -8.34
N GLU A 466 1.08 -5.90 -7.65
CA GLU A 466 1.69 -6.35 -6.39
C GLU A 466 3.13 -6.82 -6.60
N GLN A 467 3.41 -7.54 -7.69
CA GLN A 467 4.76 -7.99 -8.05
C GLN A 467 5.65 -6.81 -8.46
N LEU A 468 5.11 -5.84 -9.22
CA LEU A 468 5.78 -4.61 -9.59
C LEU A 468 6.17 -3.80 -8.37
N PHE A 469 5.24 -3.62 -7.43
CA PHE A 469 5.53 -2.93 -6.18
C PHE A 469 6.60 -3.65 -5.34
N GLN A 470 6.61 -4.99 -5.30
CA GLN A 470 7.71 -5.73 -4.65
C GLN A 470 9.05 -5.55 -5.37
N GLY A 471 9.07 -5.48 -6.70
CA GLY A 471 10.26 -5.14 -7.49
C GLY A 471 10.77 -3.74 -7.16
N GLN A 472 9.89 -2.75 -7.17
CA GLN A 472 10.21 -1.37 -6.81
C GLN A 472 10.71 -1.23 -5.36
N LEU A 473 10.20 -2.02 -4.41
CA LEU A 473 10.73 -2.05 -3.04
C LEU A 473 12.16 -2.61 -2.97
N HIS A 474 12.52 -3.54 -3.86
CA HIS A 474 13.89 -4.03 -3.97
C HIS A 474 14.81 -2.97 -4.58
N ASP A 475 14.40 -2.34 -5.68
CA ASP A 475 15.12 -1.20 -6.28
C ASP A 475 15.33 -0.07 -5.27
N LEU A 476 14.30 0.29 -4.49
CA LEU A 476 14.38 1.31 -3.45
C LEU A 476 15.43 0.97 -2.38
N ARG A 477 15.55 -0.31 -1.99
CA ARG A 477 16.58 -0.81 -1.06
C ARG A 477 18.00 -0.58 -1.59
N CYS A 478 18.18 -0.61 -2.91
CA CYS A 478 19.45 -0.37 -3.59
C CYS A 478 19.71 1.12 -3.87
N LEU A 479 18.68 1.91 -4.18
CA LEU A 479 18.79 3.34 -4.50
C LEU A 479 19.01 4.22 -3.26
N VAL A 480 18.31 3.98 -2.15
CA VAL A 480 18.39 4.83 -0.94
C VAL A 480 19.82 4.96 -0.37
N PRO A 481 20.67 3.91 -0.32
CA PRO A 481 22.06 4.04 0.11
C PRO A 481 22.99 4.80 -0.86
N LEU A 482 22.58 5.07 -2.10
CA LEU A 482 23.36 5.88 -3.05
C LEU A 482 23.31 7.38 -2.71
N GLU A 483 22.21 7.82 -2.10
CA GLU A 483 21.97 9.23 -1.82
C GLU A 483 23.04 9.79 -0.89
N LYS A 484 23.76 10.80 -1.38
CA LYS A 484 24.84 11.48 -0.66
C LYS A 484 24.36 12.05 0.69
N ALA A 485 23.07 12.34 0.81
CA ALA A 485 22.41 12.86 2.00
C ALA A 485 22.02 11.81 3.07
N PHE A 486 22.16 10.51 2.77
CA PHE A 486 21.85 9.38 3.69
C PHE A 486 23.06 8.50 3.99
N ARG A 487 24.11 8.56 3.15
CA ARG A 487 25.43 7.94 3.29
C ARG A 487 25.90 7.72 4.74
N ASN A 488 25.92 8.76 5.56
CA ASN A 488 26.43 8.70 6.94
C ASN A 488 25.55 7.92 7.94
N ASP A 489 24.30 7.59 7.60
CA ASP A 489 23.34 6.91 8.49
C ASP A 489 23.45 5.37 8.48
N PHE A 490 24.22 4.80 7.55
CA PHE A 490 24.43 3.34 7.42
C PHE A 490 25.75 2.87 8.05
N ASP A 491 25.74 1.69 8.67
CA ASP A 491 26.94 1.03 9.24
C ASP A 491 27.64 0.12 8.24
N ASN A 492 26.87 -0.60 7.42
CA ASN A 492 27.36 -1.45 6.35
C ASN A 492 26.31 -1.51 5.24
N ILE A 493 26.75 -1.24 4.00
CA ILE A 493 25.94 -1.42 2.80
C ILE A 493 26.48 -2.66 2.09
N LEU A 494 25.94 -3.82 2.44
CA LEU A 494 26.21 -5.09 1.75
C LEU A 494 25.14 -5.29 0.67
N VAL A 495 25.52 -5.81 -0.49
CA VAL A 495 24.64 -5.90 -1.67
C VAL A 495 23.45 -6.87 -1.48
N HIS A 496 23.50 -7.75 -0.47
CA HIS A 496 22.47 -8.78 -0.22
C HIS A 496 21.72 -8.62 1.10
N ASP A 497 22.38 -8.25 2.19
CA ASP A 497 21.73 -7.96 3.47
C ASP A 497 20.90 -6.67 3.41
N GLU A 498 19.89 -6.53 4.27
CA GLU A 498 19.22 -5.24 4.45
C GLU A 498 20.21 -4.16 4.93
N PRO A 499 20.25 -2.97 4.31
CA PRO A 499 21.09 -1.86 4.76
C PRO A 499 20.88 -1.55 6.25
N LYS A 500 21.94 -1.76 7.05
CA LYS A 500 21.88 -1.60 8.50
C LYS A 500 22.12 -0.15 8.88
N THR A 501 21.13 0.45 9.53
CA THR A 501 21.15 1.82 10.02
C THR A 501 21.85 1.90 11.38
N LYS A 502 22.75 2.89 11.54
CA LYS A 502 23.43 3.21 12.81
C LYS A 502 22.49 3.44 13.97
N LEU A 503 21.33 4.02 13.69
CA LEU A 503 20.33 4.36 14.68
C LEU A 503 19.19 3.33 14.71
N PRO A 504 18.70 2.95 15.91
CA PRO A 504 17.42 2.27 16.08
C PRO A 504 16.27 3.07 15.44
N SER A 505 15.25 2.36 14.94
CA SER A 505 14.11 2.93 14.18
C SER A 505 13.50 4.18 14.84
N GLU A 506 13.23 4.17 16.15
CA GLU A 506 12.68 5.34 16.87
C GLU A 506 13.61 6.56 16.82
N LYS A 507 14.92 6.36 17.06
CA LYS A 507 15.90 7.46 17.02
C LYS A 507 16.07 7.99 15.59
N LEU A 508 15.95 7.11 14.59
CA LEU A 508 16.00 7.49 13.18
C LEU A 508 14.78 8.33 12.77
N LEU A 509 13.56 7.98 13.21
CA LEU A 509 12.36 8.80 12.98
C LEU A 509 12.51 10.23 13.53
N LEU A 510 13.20 10.39 14.67
CA LEU A 510 13.39 11.70 15.31
C LEU A 510 14.53 12.54 14.68
N SER A 511 15.57 11.89 14.14
CA SER A 511 16.77 12.55 13.62
C SER A 511 16.76 12.72 12.09
N ASN A 512 16.22 11.73 11.37
CA ASN A 512 16.13 11.73 9.90
C ASN A 512 14.80 11.07 9.45
N PRO A 513 13.65 11.74 9.62
CA PRO A 513 12.34 11.19 9.27
C PRO A 513 12.20 10.85 7.78
N MET A 514 12.93 11.54 6.90
CA MET A 514 12.97 11.24 5.46
C MET A 514 13.50 9.82 5.22
N LEU A 515 14.73 9.55 5.70
CA LEU A 515 15.34 8.23 5.59
C LEU A 515 14.54 7.16 6.34
N TRP A 516 13.96 7.50 7.49
CA TRP A 516 13.12 6.56 8.24
C TRP A 516 11.94 6.05 7.39
N ASN A 517 11.21 6.94 6.71
CA ASN A 517 10.07 6.57 5.86
C ASN A 517 10.52 5.75 4.63
N LEU A 518 11.59 6.17 3.96
CA LEU A 518 12.16 5.42 2.83
C LEU A 518 12.53 3.99 3.22
N ILE A 519 13.05 3.80 4.43
CA ILE A 519 13.40 2.49 4.98
C ILE A 519 12.18 1.68 5.44
N GLN A 520 11.13 2.31 5.98
CA GLN A 520 9.91 1.59 6.38
C GLN A 520 9.14 1.00 5.18
N LEU A 521 9.31 1.56 3.98
CA LEU A 521 8.67 1.02 2.77
C LEU A 521 9.12 -0.41 2.46
N TYR A 522 10.41 -0.71 2.58
CA TYR A 522 10.96 -2.04 2.23
C TYR A 522 11.22 -2.95 3.44
N ARG A 523 11.15 -2.47 4.68
CA ARG A 523 11.20 -3.31 5.88
C ARG A 523 9.81 -3.92 6.17
N LYS A 524 9.70 -5.24 6.13
CA LYS A 524 8.44 -6.01 6.25
C LYS A 524 7.75 -5.99 7.63
N ASN A 525 8.24 -5.19 8.59
CA ASN A 525 7.82 -5.28 9.99
C ASN A 525 7.02 -4.05 10.45
N GLU A 526 5.81 -4.29 10.97
CA GLU A 526 5.12 -3.45 11.98
C GLU A 526 4.85 -1.98 11.60
N SER A 527 5.05 -1.60 10.34
CA SER A 527 4.95 -0.22 9.84
C SER A 527 3.54 0.13 9.36
N HIS A 528 3.35 1.40 8.97
CA HIS A 528 2.11 1.85 8.34
C HIS A 528 2.04 1.37 6.88
N PRO A 529 0.86 1.37 6.21
CA PRO A 529 0.80 1.10 4.78
C PRO A 529 1.77 1.99 3.99
N PRO A 530 2.27 1.54 2.81
CA PRO A 530 3.12 2.37 1.95
C PRO A 530 2.51 3.75 1.65
N THR A 531 1.17 3.78 1.56
CA THR A 531 0.31 4.96 1.52
C THR A 531 0.74 6.07 2.48
N PHE A 532 0.94 5.71 3.75
CA PHE A 532 1.35 6.62 4.81
C PHE A 532 2.79 7.13 4.63
N HIS A 533 3.71 6.23 4.28
CA HIS A 533 5.14 6.55 4.24
C HIS A 533 5.49 7.50 3.09
N LEU A 534 4.92 7.27 1.90
CA LEU A 534 5.10 8.16 0.75
C LEU A 534 4.38 9.51 0.96
N ALA A 535 3.20 9.53 1.61
CA ALA A 535 2.54 10.78 2.01
C ALA A 535 3.37 11.61 3.01
N PHE A 536 4.05 10.95 3.96
CA PHE A 536 4.93 11.62 4.91
C PHE A 536 6.19 12.16 4.20
N ILE A 537 6.74 11.42 3.23
CA ILE A 537 7.87 11.92 2.40
C ILE A 537 7.47 13.17 1.60
N ASP A 538 6.33 13.15 0.89
CA ASP A 538 5.86 14.31 0.11
C ASP A 538 5.65 15.55 0.98
N TYR A 539 5.06 15.39 2.17
CA TYR A 539 4.93 16.46 3.17
C TYR A 539 6.30 17.02 3.62
N LEU A 540 7.29 16.17 3.91
CA LEU A 540 8.64 16.61 4.26
C LEU A 540 9.32 17.37 3.11
N MET A 541 9.11 16.94 1.86
CA MET A 541 9.59 17.66 0.67
C MET A 541 8.87 18.99 0.46
N CYS A 542 7.62 19.14 0.92
CA CYS A 542 6.87 20.39 0.83
C CYS A 542 7.25 21.41 1.92
N GLU A 543 7.39 20.99 3.18
CA GLU A 543 7.69 21.92 4.29
C GLU A 543 9.06 22.58 4.15
N ASP A 544 10.08 21.81 3.76
CA ASP A 544 11.44 22.30 3.57
C ASP A 544 11.93 21.89 2.18
N ALA A 545 11.24 22.43 1.17
CA ALA A 545 11.55 22.22 -0.24
C ALA A 545 12.96 22.65 -0.65
N LYS A 546 13.67 23.45 0.16
CA LYS A 546 15.05 23.84 -0.14
C LYS A 546 16.05 22.78 0.34
N ASN A 547 15.92 22.31 1.59
CA ASN A 547 16.89 21.36 2.12
C ASN A 547 16.49 19.89 1.91
N GLN A 548 15.21 19.54 1.83
CA GLN A 548 14.79 18.13 1.69
C GLN A 548 14.82 17.65 0.23
N LYS A 549 14.47 18.50 -0.74
CA LYS A 549 14.56 18.14 -2.17
C LYS A 549 15.99 17.80 -2.60
N SER A 550 16.99 18.51 -2.09
CA SER A 550 18.41 18.26 -2.42
C SER A 550 18.97 16.94 -1.86
N ARG A 551 18.16 16.18 -1.11
CA ARG A 551 18.53 14.87 -0.52
C ARG A 551 18.05 13.67 -1.34
N ILE A 552 17.31 13.93 -2.42
CA ILE A 552 16.70 12.91 -3.28
C ILE A 552 17.16 13.25 -4.71
N SER A 553 17.87 12.33 -5.34
CA SER A 553 18.29 12.44 -6.74
C SER A 553 17.08 12.42 -7.70
N PRO A 554 17.21 12.95 -8.93
CA PRO A 554 16.17 12.81 -9.95
C PRO A 554 15.76 11.36 -10.22
N LEU A 555 16.72 10.42 -10.14
CA LEU A 555 16.46 8.99 -10.29
C LEU A 555 15.58 8.44 -9.16
N LEU A 556 15.92 8.72 -7.89
CA LEU A 556 15.12 8.29 -6.75
C LEU A 556 13.74 8.96 -6.74
N ALA A 557 13.64 10.23 -7.15
CA ALA A 557 12.35 10.92 -7.30
C ALA A 557 11.46 10.25 -8.36
N THR A 558 12.02 9.87 -9.52
CA THR A 558 11.31 9.18 -10.61
C THR A 558 10.85 7.78 -10.19
N HIS A 559 11.71 7.06 -9.45
CA HIS A 559 11.36 5.76 -8.85
C HIS A 559 10.22 5.89 -7.83
N MET A 560 10.27 6.89 -6.95
CA MET A 560 9.22 7.18 -5.98
C MET A 560 7.90 7.61 -6.62
N SER A 561 7.94 8.37 -7.73
CA SER A 561 6.76 8.70 -8.53
C SER A 561 6.09 7.44 -9.07
N SER A 562 6.89 6.56 -9.68
CA SER A 562 6.46 5.24 -10.15
C SER A 562 5.84 4.40 -9.02
N MET A 563 6.42 4.41 -7.83
CA MET A 563 5.87 3.72 -6.66
C MET A 563 4.52 4.28 -6.19
N ILE A 564 4.33 5.60 -6.22
CA ILE A 564 3.06 6.23 -5.84
C ILE A 564 1.96 5.88 -6.84
N THR A 565 2.25 5.93 -8.14
CA THR A 565 1.31 5.47 -9.18
C THR A 565 0.83 4.05 -8.91
N VAL A 566 1.75 3.10 -8.65
CA VAL A 566 1.37 1.70 -8.38
C VAL A 566 0.61 1.54 -7.05
N ASP A 567 1.00 2.24 -5.99
CA ASP A 567 0.33 2.14 -4.68
C ASP A 567 -1.08 2.80 -4.68
N ASP A 568 -1.28 3.89 -5.42
CA ASP A 568 -2.60 4.53 -5.59
C ASP A 568 -3.56 3.65 -6.42
N ILE A 569 -3.07 2.97 -7.48
CA ILE A 569 -3.86 1.99 -8.25
C ILE A 569 -4.19 0.77 -7.38
N LEU A 570 -3.20 0.21 -6.66
CA LEU A 570 -3.42 -0.90 -5.73
C LEU A 570 -4.38 -0.54 -4.60
N SER A 571 -4.40 0.71 -4.14
CA SER A 571 -5.35 1.18 -3.12
C SER A 571 -6.77 1.25 -3.72
N SER A 572 -6.92 1.80 -4.93
CA SER A 572 -8.19 1.81 -5.68
C SER A 572 -8.76 0.39 -5.88
N LEU A 573 -7.92 -0.59 -6.21
CA LEU A 573 -8.27 -2.01 -6.33
C LEU A 573 -8.64 -2.68 -4.99
N ARG A 574 -8.15 -2.17 -3.85
CA ARG A 574 -8.54 -2.62 -2.49
C ARG A 574 -9.87 -1.99 -2.04
N TYR A 575 -10.20 -0.80 -2.53
CA TYR A 575 -11.47 -0.12 -2.22
C TYR A 575 -12.64 -0.59 -3.06
N HIS A 576 -12.37 -1.14 -4.24
CA HIS A 576 -13.37 -1.78 -5.10
C HIS A 576 -14.15 -2.86 -4.36
N ARG A 577 -15.49 -2.82 -4.48
CA ARG A 577 -16.41 -3.85 -3.98
C ARG A 577 -17.44 -4.20 -5.06
N PRO A 578 -17.74 -5.49 -5.31
CA PRO A 578 -17.23 -6.68 -4.59
C PRO A 578 -15.73 -6.91 -4.82
N GLN A 579 -15.01 -7.38 -3.79
CA GLN A 579 -13.59 -7.68 -3.92
C GLN A 579 -13.37 -8.94 -4.78
N GLN A 580 -12.39 -8.85 -5.67
CA GLN A 580 -11.94 -9.88 -6.59
C GLN A 580 -11.15 -11.03 -5.91
N GLY A 581 -11.17 -12.22 -6.51
CA GLY A 581 -10.43 -13.41 -6.06
C GLY A 581 -11.23 -14.40 -5.21
N ALA A 582 -12.54 -14.19 -5.09
CA ALA A 582 -13.45 -15.07 -4.34
C ALA A 582 -14.07 -16.18 -5.21
N SER A 583 -14.22 -15.95 -6.52
CA SER A 583 -14.91 -16.85 -7.47
C SER A 583 -13.97 -17.54 -8.47
N VAL A 584 -12.71 -17.12 -8.55
CA VAL A 584 -11.72 -17.60 -9.53
C VAL A 584 -10.64 -18.48 -8.89
N ASP A 585 -10.33 -19.62 -9.53
CA ASP A 585 -9.25 -20.53 -9.10
C ASP A 585 -7.99 -20.39 -9.98
N GLU A 586 -6.86 -20.98 -9.54
CA GLU A 586 -5.59 -20.91 -10.29
C GLU A 586 -5.65 -21.53 -11.70
N LYS A 587 -6.59 -22.46 -11.98
CA LYS A 587 -6.78 -23.01 -13.34
C LYS A 587 -7.54 -22.04 -14.23
N MET A 588 -8.49 -21.28 -13.68
CA MET A 588 -9.15 -20.19 -14.39
C MET A 588 -8.16 -19.05 -14.65
N LEU A 589 -7.40 -18.64 -13.64
CA LEU A 589 -6.38 -17.60 -13.77
C LEU A 589 -5.28 -17.98 -14.78
N ALA A 590 -4.85 -19.25 -14.82
CA ALA A 590 -3.92 -19.73 -15.84
C ALA A 590 -4.49 -19.73 -17.27
N ARG A 591 -5.82 -19.77 -17.44
CA ARG A 591 -6.48 -19.62 -18.75
C ARG A 591 -6.58 -18.16 -19.16
N PHE A 592 -7.06 -17.29 -18.28
CA PHE A 592 -7.13 -15.84 -18.56
C PHE A 592 -5.73 -15.25 -18.79
N GLY A 593 -4.73 -15.70 -18.03
CA GLY A 593 -3.34 -15.26 -18.17
C GLY A 593 -2.65 -15.71 -19.46
N ALA A 594 -3.25 -16.60 -20.26
CA ALA A 594 -2.74 -16.93 -21.60
C ALA A 594 -3.10 -15.87 -22.65
N GLU A 595 -4.09 -15.02 -22.36
CA GLU A 595 -4.57 -13.93 -23.22
C GLU A 595 -4.09 -12.55 -22.73
N GLN A 596 -3.37 -12.49 -21.60
CA GLN A 596 -2.84 -11.26 -21.02
C GLN A 596 -1.36 -11.03 -21.38
N PRO A 597 -0.90 -9.75 -21.39
CA PRO A 597 0.52 -9.41 -21.47
C PRO A 597 1.38 -10.19 -20.46
N ARG A 598 2.55 -10.66 -20.89
CA ARG A 598 3.46 -11.45 -20.05
C ARG A 598 3.97 -10.63 -18.86
N THR A 599 3.54 -11.00 -17.67
CA THR A 599 4.12 -10.52 -16.41
C THR A 599 5.45 -11.23 -16.10
N LEU A 600 6.49 -10.45 -15.76
CA LEU A 600 7.74 -10.97 -15.19
C LEU A 600 7.54 -11.41 -13.72
N PRO A 601 8.18 -12.50 -13.25
CA PRO A 601 8.16 -12.90 -11.84
C PRO A 601 8.59 -11.79 -10.88
N ALA A 602 8.09 -11.76 -9.64
CA ALA A 602 8.37 -10.69 -8.66
C ALA A 602 9.86 -10.31 -8.45
N ARG A 603 10.81 -11.23 -8.64
CA ARG A 603 12.25 -10.92 -8.61
C ARG A 603 12.72 -10.22 -9.88
N GLU A 604 12.19 -10.63 -11.03
CA GLU A 604 12.38 -10.07 -12.37
C GLU A 604 11.53 -8.81 -12.63
N GLN A 605 10.87 -8.23 -11.61
CA GLN A 605 10.26 -6.90 -11.71
C GLN A 605 11.15 -5.79 -11.13
N SER A 606 12.28 -6.15 -10.52
CA SER A 606 13.30 -5.24 -10.03
C SER A 606 14.33 -4.99 -11.13
N ALA A 607 14.81 -3.75 -11.24
CA ALA A 607 15.89 -3.38 -12.16
C ALA A 607 17.28 -3.72 -11.60
N LEU A 608 17.42 -3.67 -10.28
CA LEU A 608 18.67 -3.78 -9.53
C LEU A 608 18.67 -5.07 -8.70
N GLY A 609 19.84 -5.69 -8.47
CA GLY A 609 19.96 -6.79 -7.51
C GLY A 609 20.32 -8.17 -8.09
N ARG A 610 21.02 -8.22 -9.23
CA ARG A 610 21.66 -9.40 -9.85
C ARG A 610 20.69 -10.43 -10.41
N ILE A 611 19.66 -9.94 -11.09
CA ILE A 611 18.51 -10.76 -11.46
C ILE A 611 18.67 -11.43 -12.82
N TYR A 612 19.30 -10.75 -13.79
CA TYR A 612 19.28 -11.16 -15.20
C TYR A 612 20.58 -11.83 -15.68
N GLY A 613 21.66 -11.82 -14.88
CA GLY A 613 22.95 -12.44 -15.25
C GLY A 613 23.60 -11.89 -16.52
N LEU A 614 23.22 -10.68 -16.96
CA LEU A 614 23.60 -10.11 -18.26
C LEU A 614 25.08 -9.72 -18.37
N LYS A 615 25.82 -9.72 -17.24
CA LYS A 615 27.19 -9.21 -17.14
C LYS A 615 28.11 -9.74 -18.24
N ASP A 616 28.23 -11.06 -18.39
CA ASP A 616 29.23 -11.65 -19.29
C ASP A 616 28.98 -11.33 -20.77
N ALA A 617 27.71 -11.12 -21.15
CA ALA A 617 27.33 -10.74 -22.51
C ALA A 617 27.43 -9.22 -22.76
N MET A 618 27.04 -8.40 -21.78
CA MET A 618 26.82 -6.97 -21.96
C MET A 618 27.96 -6.08 -21.45
N TRP A 619 28.64 -6.47 -20.38
CA TRP A 619 29.71 -5.66 -19.79
C TRP A 619 30.83 -5.31 -20.79
N PRO A 620 31.32 -6.21 -21.67
CA PRO A 620 32.33 -5.84 -22.66
C PRO A 620 31.90 -4.71 -23.61
N LYS A 621 30.59 -4.61 -23.93
CA LYS A 621 30.05 -3.54 -24.78
C LYS A 621 29.99 -2.22 -24.03
N LEU A 622 29.48 -2.25 -22.79
CA LEU A 622 29.44 -1.07 -21.93
C LEU A 622 30.85 -0.57 -21.57
N GLN A 623 31.82 -1.46 -21.40
CA GLN A 623 33.20 -1.12 -21.12
C GLN A 623 33.87 -0.36 -22.28
N ILE A 624 33.69 -0.82 -23.54
CA ILE A 624 34.17 -0.08 -24.73
C ILE A 624 33.60 1.33 -24.74
N PHE A 625 32.29 1.48 -24.53
CA PHE A 625 31.64 2.78 -24.43
C PHE A 625 32.23 3.64 -23.30
N LEU A 626 32.51 3.07 -22.12
CA LEU A 626 33.04 3.75 -20.93
C LEU A 626 34.53 4.16 -21.04
N GLU A 627 35.32 3.47 -21.85
CA GLU A 627 36.76 3.76 -22.03
C GLU A 627 37.05 4.89 -23.02
N LEU A 628 36.07 5.27 -23.86
CA LEU A 628 36.22 6.39 -24.79
C LEU A 628 36.40 7.74 -24.06
N PRO A 629 37.18 8.68 -24.63
CA PRO A 629 37.35 10.02 -24.06
C PRO A 629 36.11 10.89 -24.26
N LEU A 630 35.73 11.64 -23.22
CA LEU A 630 34.73 12.71 -23.33
C LEU A 630 35.29 13.92 -24.13
N PRO A 631 34.45 14.73 -24.78
CA PRO A 631 34.89 15.95 -25.45
C PRO A 631 35.57 16.92 -24.46
N PRO A 632 36.80 17.39 -24.72
CA PRO A 632 37.51 18.29 -23.81
C PRO A 632 37.06 19.77 -23.90
N SER A 633 36.22 20.12 -24.89
CA SER A 633 35.61 21.44 -25.03
C SER A 633 34.28 21.36 -25.80
N GLU A 634 33.44 22.38 -25.65
CA GLU A 634 32.19 22.57 -26.40
C GLU A 634 32.43 23.11 -27.82
N GLU A 635 33.68 23.17 -28.30
CA GLU A 635 33.97 23.64 -29.65
C GLU A 635 33.38 22.65 -30.68
N PRO A 636 32.56 23.08 -31.66
CA PRO A 636 31.83 22.18 -32.54
C PRO A 636 32.69 21.13 -33.27
N ALA A 637 33.90 21.50 -33.70
CA ALA A 637 34.83 20.58 -34.34
C ALA A 637 35.40 19.52 -33.38
N VAL A 638 35.55 19.88 -32.09
CA VAL A 638 35.99 18.97 -31.02
C VAL A 638 34.85 18.05 -30.61
N LEU A 639 33.64 18.58 -30.41
CA LEU A 639 32.43 17.80 -30.14
C LEU A 639 32.21 16.73 -31.22
N LEU A 640 32.10 17.12 -32.49
CA LEU A 640 31.83 16.20 -33.61
C LEU A 640 32.88 15.07 -33.75
N LYS A 641 34.13 15.33 -33.36
CA LYS A 641 35.21 14.32 -33.38
C LYS A 641 35.07 13.27 -32.27
N HIS A 642 34.61 13.66 -31.08
CA HIS A 642 34.53 12.79 -29.91
C HIS A 642 33.15 12.15 -29.73
N LEU A 643 32.08 12.81 -30.19
CA LEU A 643 30.71 12.28 -30.14
C LEU A 643 30.54 11.07 -31.07
N ARG A 644 31.00 11.11 -32.32
CA ARG A 644 30.76 9.98 -33.26
C ARG A 644 31.21 8.60 -32.72
N PRO A 645 32.43 8.42 -32.15
CA PRO A 645 32.79 7.14 -31.54
C PRO A 645 31.94 6.78 -30.31
N LEU A 646 31.49 7.77 -29.54
CA LEU A 646 30.59 7.57 -28.40
C LEU A 646 29.20 7.14 -28.85
N ASP A 647 28.65 7.76 -29.91
CA ASP A 647 27.38 7.41 -30.55
C ASP A 647 27.42 5.97 -31.09
N GLU A 648 28.48 5.62 -31.84
CA GLU A 648 28.68 4.28 -32.41
C GLU A 648 28.75 3.20 -31.31
N ALA A 649 29.51 3.44 -30.23
CA ALA A 649 29.62 2.51 -29.11
C ALA A 649 28.33 2.44 -28.25
N SER A 650 27.64 3.56 -28.04
CA SER A 650 26.34 3.61 -27.36
C SER A 650 25.29 2.81 -28.15
N HIS A 651 25.20 3.03 -29.46
CA HIS A 651 24.28 2.33 -30.33
C HIS A 651 24.57 0.82 -30.41
N GLU A 652 25.86 0.41 -30.42
CA GLU A 652 26.20 -1.01 -30.30
C GLU A 652 25.75 -1.59 -28.94
N PHE A 653 26.01 -0.89 -27.83
CA PHE A 653 25.55 -1.32 -26.50
C PHE A 653 24.03 -1.51 -26.46
N TRP A 654 23.24 -0.52 -26.89
CA TRP A 654 21.78 -0.61 -26.85
C TRP A 654 21.21 -1.69 -27.77
N ARG A 655 21.82 -1.87 -28.96
CA ARG A 655 21.47 -2.97 -29.87
C ARG A 655 21.71 -4.35 -29.23
N TRP A 656 22.81 -4.51 -28.49
CA TRP A 656 23.08 -5.75 -27.76
C TRP A 656 22.16 -5.91 -26.54
N ALA A 657 21.83 -4.84 -25.83
CA ALA A 657 20.92 -4.87 -24.69
C ALA A 657 19.55 -5.42 -25.09
N HIS A 658 18.98 -4.95 -26.21
CA HIS A 658 17.71 -5.46 -26.74
C HIS A 658 17.76 -6.98 -27.01
N VAL A 659 18.82 -7.48 -27.66
CA VAL A 659 18.99 -8.92 -27.93
C VAL A 659 19.19 -9.72 -26.64
N ALA A 660 20.00 -9.22 -25.71
CA ALA A 660 20.34 -9.91 -24.48
C ALA A 660 19.15 -10.00 -23.52
N PHE A 661 18.33 -8.94 -23.39
CA PHE A 661 17.07 -9.00 -22.65
C PHE A 661 16.09 -10.01 -23.26
N ALA A 662 15.86 -9.94 -24.58
CA ALA A 662 14.96 -10.86 -25.27
C ALA A 662 15.38 -12.34 -25.06
N LEU A 663 16.69 -12.62 -25.05
CA LEU A 663 17.23 -13.95 -24.77
C LEU A 663 17.12 -14.34 -23.28
N ALA A 664 17.47 -13.47 -22.34
CA ALA A 664 17.35 -13.75 -20.90
C ALA A 664 15.88 -14.04 -20.52
N ILE A 665 14.95 -13.23 -21.01
CA ILE A 665 13.50 -13.39 -20.87
C ILE A 665 12.98 -14.66 -21.57
N LYS A 666 13.66 -15.13 -22.63
CA LYS A 666 13.33 -16.40 -23.33
C LYS A 666 13.86 -17.64 -22.60
N HIS A 667 14.97 -17.54 -21.86
CA HIS A 667 15.60 -18.67 -21.17
C HIS A 667 14.94 -19.05 -19.83
N SER A 668 13.96 -18.28 -19.33
CA SER A 668 13.19 -18.62 -18.11
C SER A 668 12.07 -19.66 -18.33
N ASP A 669 12.43 -20.82 -18.89
CA ASP A 669 11.71 -22.13 -18.79
C ASP A 669 10.17 -22.13 -19.01
N ARG A 670 9.64 -21.27 -19.89
CA ARG A 670 8.18 -21.14 -20.14
C ARG A 670 7.83 -20.99 -21.64
N PRO A 671 6.63 -21.43 -22.07
CA PRO A 671 6.36 -21.75 -23.48
C PRO A 671 6.30 -20.53 -24.41
N GLU A 672 6.79 -20.72 -25.63
CA GLU A 672 6.79 -19.72 -26.70
C GLU A 672 5.37 -19.46 -27.25
N GLN A 673 4.78 -18.31 -26.90
CA GLN A 673 3.76 -17.66 -27.74
C GLN A 673 4.12 -16.17 -27.90
N GLU A 674 4.58 -15.86 -29.11
CA GLU A 674 4.67 -14.54 -29.77
C GLU A 674 4.89 -13.32 -28.85
N LEU A 675 6.07 -13.31 -28.22
CA LEU A 675 6.63 -12.13 -27.54
C LEU A 675 6.91 -11.01 -28.55
N TYR A 676 6.35 -9.83 -28.29
CA TYR A 676 6.63 -8.55 -28.95
C TYR A 676 6.28 -8.47 -30.45
N SER A 677 4.98 -8.46 -30.78
CA SER A 677 4.52 -7.68 -31.94
C SER A 677 4.38 -6.20 -31.54
N ASN A 678 5.29 -5.35 -32.04
CA ASN A 678 5.40 -3.91 -31.79
C ASN A 678 6.01 -3.51 -30.42
N LEU A 679 7.34 -3.62 -30.31
CA LEU A 679 8.14 -2.71 -29.50
C LEU A 679 9.15 -2.00 -30.40
N TRP A 680 9.46 -0.74 -30.04
CA TRP A 680 10.21 0.29 -30.78
C TRP A 680 9.42 0.92 -31.94
#